data_AF-A0A817P1Y9-F1
#
_entry.id   AF-A0A817P1Y9-F1
#
_cell.length_a   1.000
_cell.length_b   1.000
_cell.length_c   1.000
_cell.angle_alpha   90.00
_cell.angle_beta   90.00
_cell.angle_gamma   90.00
#
_symmetry.space_group_name_H-M   'P 1'
#
loop_
_entity.id
_entity.type
_entity.pdbx_description
1 polymer ?
#
loop_
_entity_poly.entity_id
_entity_poly.type
_entity_poly.pdbx_seq_one_letter_code
_entity_poly.pdbx_strand_id
1 'polypeptide(L)'
;MDYGTSSVVSKRDHRTDTNDMVQNFLLVWLDTKIDESSDDYLNCIKQLRQTFNTIEIFRDTDECIDYISELQNEKVFLIISGTLCKTVVPLIHNMVQLYSIYVFCRKEEQYEAWTKDWSKVKGMFTEITPISDSVQQWARQCDEDSTVISAVSSLNQIEPSFMYTQLFKEIIIEIDFDEKKEITDLAEYAQAPFRAINEIHGATTTFTVYRGQVMIKEDFENKIKQGGLISFNNFLSTSDDRKVALRFIPKGSQSTDDNTIRVLFEMAINRSISSAPFARIDKFSYFKTEKEILFSMHSVFRVQQVTEIEDSGIRLCQVKLTLTTENDDEQLNALTRRMREEIDGTGWERMGRLLEKLGESDKAEQLYTMLLKQISNEISRATCYNNLGVLKNSQGKYNDAVEFYQKALHIREKTFSPNHPGLAASYNNIGAVYHNMGEYSKALSSYERSLEIRKIALPPNHPDLASSYNNIGLVYNNMGEYSKALSSYERSLEIRKIALPPNHPDLASSYNNIGAVYDNMGEYLKALSSYERSLEITKIALPPNHPTLASSYNNIGAVYHNMGEYSKALSWYERSLEIKKIALPPNHPDLASSYNNIGLVYNNMGEYLKALSSYERSLEIKKIALPPNHPDLASSYNNIGLVYNNMGEYSKALSSYERSLEIQKIALPPNHPDLASSYLNIGLVYSNMGEYSKALSNYEKAQEIFEKSLPPTHPHIALVKGNIEIVKKKM
;
A
#
# COMPACT_ATOMS: atom_id res chain seq x y z
N MET A 1 -62.65 7.08 -33.95
CA MET A 1 -61.47 7.02 -33.06
C MET A 1 -61.13 5.55 -32.95
N ASP A 2 -60.29 5.10 -33.87
CA ASP A 2 -59.71 3.76 -33.92
C ASP A 2 -58.64 3.79 -35.01
N TYR A 3 -57.38 3.63 -34.62
CA TYR A 3 -56.24 3.23 -35.46
C TYR A 3 -55.25 2.62 -34.46
N GLY A 4 -54.74 1.39 -34.58
CA GLY A 4 -54.50 0.61 -35.77
C GLY A 4 -53.01 0.25 -35.79
N THR A 5 -52.72 -1.02 -35.54
CA THR A 5 -51.43 -1.73 -35.32
C THR A 5 -50.39 -1.68 -36.45
N SER A 6 -49.09 -1.76 -36.09
CA SER A 6 -48.00 -2.48 -36.79
C SER A 6 -46.79 -2.60 -35.82
N SER A 7 -46.64 -3.69 -35.07
CA SER A 7 -45.97 -4.97 -35.40
C SER A 7 -44.43 -4.94 -35.40
N VAL A 8 -43.81 -4.71 -34.24
CA VAL A 8 -42.45 -5.23 -33.96
C VAL A 8 -42.59 -6.73 -33.75
N VAL A 9 -42.14 -7.53 -34.72
CA VAL A 9 -42.05 -8.98 -34.56
C VAL A 9 -40.82 -9.28 -33.71
N SER A 10 -40.94 -9.04 -32.40
CA SER A 10 -40.02 -9.56 -31.39
C SER A 10 -40.24 -11.07 -31.28
N LYS A 11 -39.48 -11.86 -32.04
CA LYS A 11 -39.36 -13.30 -31.79
C LYS A 11 -38.16 -13.54 -30.89
N ARG A 12 -38.38 -13.49 -29.57
CA ARG A 12 -37.50 -14.16 -28.60
C ARG A 12 -37.69 -15.67 -28.72
N ASP A 13 -37.04 -16.28 -29.70
CA ASP A 13 -36.92 -17.74 -29.78
C ASP A 13 -35.60 -18.15 -29.09
N HIS A 14 -35.71 -18.64 -27.85
CA HIS A 14 -34.62 -19.29 -27.15
C HIS A 14 -34.50 -20.75 -27.62
N ARG A 15 -33.38 -21.13 -28.25
CA ARG A 15 -32.98 -22.53 -28.39
C ARG A 15 -31.46 -22.74 -28.35
N THR A 16 -31.13 -23.99 -28.05
CA THR A 16 -29.99 -24.60 -27.37
C THR A 16 -28.76 -24.92 -28.24
N ASP A 17 -27.61 -24.99 -27.53
CA ASP A 17 -26.38 -25.74 -27.81
C ASP A 17 -25.50 -25.32 -29.01
N THR A 18 -24.58 -24.37 -28.78
CA THR A 18 -23.18 -24.42 -29.26
C THR A 18 -22.26 -23.63 -28.31
N ASN A 19 -20.98 -24.03 -28.23
CA ASN A 19 -20.21 -24.17 -26.99
C ASN A 19 -19.06 -23.14 -26.81
N ASP A 20 -19.13 -21.95 -27.41
CA ASP A 20 -18.07 -20.91 -27.32
C ASP A 20 -18.64 -19.46 -27.42
N MET A 21 -19.75 -19.17 -26.73
CA MET A 21 -20.35 -17.83 -26.74
C MET A 21 -19.81 -16.94 -25.62
N VAL A 22 -19.56 -15.68 -25.94
CA VAL A 22 -19.10 -14.66 -24.99
C VAL A 22 -20.27 -14.16 -24.13
N GLN A 23 -20.13 -14.11 -22.80
CA GLN A 23 -21.17 -13.61 -21.89
C GLN A 23 -21.17 -12.08 -21.74
N ASN A 24 -22.36 -11.50 -21.51
CA ASN A 24 -22.64 -10.10 -21.10
C ASN A 24 -22.55 -9.00 -22.15
N PHE A 25 -22.61 -9.32 -23.44
CA PHE A 25 -22.56 -8.30 -24.49
C PHE A 25 -23.71 -8.39 -25.46
N LEU A 26 -24.26 -7.20 -25.76
CA LEU A 26 -25.33 -7.02 -26.71
C LEU A 26 -24.73 -6.66 -28.06
N LEU A 27 -25.03 -7.46 -29.09
CA LEU A 27 -24.72 -7.08 -30.46
C LEU A 27 -25.92 -6.31 -31.03
N VAL A 28 -25.66 -5.09 -31.48
CA VAL A 28 -26.64 -4.31 -32.23
C VAL A 28 -26.19 -4.27 -33.68
N TRP A 29 -27.07 -4.62 -34.61
CA TRP A 29 -26.82 -4.49 -36.05
C TRP A 29 -27.75 -3.43 -36.65
N LEU A 30 -27.17 -2.29 -37.06
CA LEU A 30 -27.88 -1.23 -37.77
C LEU A 30 -27.59 -1.26 -39.28
N ASP A 31 -28.60 -1.61 -40.07
CA ASP A 31 -28.54 -1.55 -41.53
C ASP A 31 -29.94 -1.38 -42.14
N THR A 32 -30.15 -0.24 -42.80
CA THR A 32 -31.42 0.18 -43.40
C THR A 32 -31.82 -0.64 -44.62
N LYS A 33 -30.90 -1.44 -45.18
CA LYS A 33 -31.09 -2.24 -46.40
C LYS A 33 -31.08 -3.74 -46.14
N ILE A 34 -31.22 -4.18 -44.89
CA ILE A 34 -31.30 -5.60 -44.56
C ILE A 34 -32.52 -6.26 -45.23
N ASP A 35 -32.26 -7.29 -46.03
CA ASP A 35 -33.26 -8.27 -46.44
C ASP A 35 -33.12 -9.53 -45.57
N GLU A 36 -34.04 -9.68 -44.61
CA GLU A 36 -34.08 -10.80 -43.67
C GLU A 36 -34.38 -12.16 -44.32
N SER A 37 -34.87 -12.15 -45.57
CA SER A 37 -35.20 -13.37 -46.32
C SER A 37 -34.04 -13.87 -47.19
N SER A 38 -32.94 -13.12 -47.27
CA SER A 38 -31.76 -13.48 -48.05
C SER A 38 -30.94 -14.58 -47.37
N ASP A 39 -30.53 -15.60 -48.12
CA ASP A 39 -29.67 -16.70 -47.64
C ASP A 39 -28.34 -16.18 -47.05
N ASP A 40 -27.75 -15.15 -47.68
CA ASP A 40 -26.53 -14.50 -47.18
C ASP A 40 -26.71 -13.88 -45.79
N TYR A 41 -27.86 -13.25 -45.54
CA TYR A 41 -28.17 -12.66 -44.24
C TYR A 41 -28.42 -13.73 -43.17
N LEU A 42 -29.14 -14.80 -43.52
CA LEU A 42 -29.36 -15.93 -42.63
C LEU A 42 -28.04 -16.61 -42.26
N ASN A 43 -27.09 -16.72 -43.20
CA ASN A 43 -25.75 -17.23 -42.94
C ASN A 43 -24.94 -16.32 -42.02
N CYS A 44 -24.98 -15.01 -42.25
CA CYS A 44 -24.35 -13.98 -41.42
C CYS A 44 -24.85 -14.02 -39.97
N ILE A 45 -26.17 -14.06 -39.78
CA ILE A 45 -26.80 -14.16 -38.45
C ILE A 45 -26.46 -15.50 -37.79
N LYS A 46 -26.43 -16.59 -38.55
CA LYS A 46 -26.04 -17.91 -38.03
C LYS A 46 -24.60 -17.90 -37.50
N GLN A 47 -23.67 -17.20 -38.17
CA GLN A 47 -22.29 -17.03 -37.70
C GLN A 47 -22.21 -16.15 -36.44
N LEU A 48 -22.86 -14.97 -36.43
CA LEU A 48 -22.85 -14.10 -35.25
C LEU A 48 -23.48 -14.77 -34.02
N ARG A 49 -24.51 -15.59 -34.22
CA ARG A 49 -25.13 -16.40 -33.15
C ARG A 49 -24.20 -17.46 -32.57
N GLN A 50 -23.07 -17.78 -33.19
CA GLN A 50 -22.04 -18.64 -32.58
C GLN A 50 -21.21 -17.88 -31.55
N THR A 51 -21.24 -16.54 -31.56
CA THR A 51 -20.43 -15.67 -30.71
C THR A 51 -21.27 -14.85 -29.72
N PHE A 52 -22.45 -14.39 -30.13
CA PHE A 52 -23.32 -13.51 -29.37
C PHE A 52 -24.65 -14.17 -28.98
N ASN A 53 -25.03 -14.00 -27.72
CA ASN A 53 -26.29 -14.52 -27.17
C ASN A 53 -27.51 -13.67 -27.57
N THR A 54 -27.34 -12.34 -27.64
CA THR A 54 -28.40 -11.39 -27.96
C THR A 54 -27.95 -10.53 -29.13
N ILE A 55 -28.72 -10.58 -30.21
CA ILE A 55 -28.50 -9.78 -31.42
C ILE A 55 -29.79 -9.01 -31.69
N GLU A 56 -29.72 -7.69 -31.55
CA GLU A 56 -30.82 -6.78 -31.87
C GLU A 56 -30.52 -6.08 -33.20
N ILE A 57 -31.55 -5.97 -34.04
CA ILE A 57 -31.37 -5.57 -35.44
C ILE A 57 -32.31 -4.42 -35.73
N PHE A 58 -31.75 -3.31 -36.18
CA PHE A 58 -32.48 -2.09 -36.45
C PHE A 58 -32.35 -1.70 -37.92
N ARG A 59 -33.48 -1.28 -38.48
CA ARG A 59 -33.56 -0.67 -39.81
C ARG A 59 -33.72 0.84 -39.74
N ASP A 60 -34.14 1.36 -38.59
CA ASP A 60 -34.26 2.79 -38.32
C ASP A 60 -33.09 3.25 -37.45
N THR A 61 -32.54 4.42 -37.78
CA THR A 61 -31.35 4.95 -37.09
C THR A 61 -31.73 5.55 -35.74
N ASP A 62 -32.84 6.27 -35.65
CA ASP A 62 -33.23 6.98 -34.43
C ASP A 62 -33.66 5.96 -33.37
N GLU A 63 -34.42 4.93 -33.77
CA GLU A 63 -34.83 3.83 -32.87
C GLU A 63 -33.61 3.07 -32.31
N CYS A 64 -32.58 2.84 -33.13
CA CYS A 64 -31.34 2.20 -32.71
C CYS A 64 -30.57 3.03 -31.68
N ILE A 65 -30.52 4.35 -31.88
CA ILE A 65 -29.80 5.28 -30.99
C ILE A 65 -30.53 5.38 -29.65
N ASP A 66 -31.85 5.56 -29.67
CA ASP A 66 -32.68 5.63 -28.47
C ASP A 66 -32.53 4.34 -27.65
N TYR A 67 -32.62 3.18 -28.30
CA TYR A 67 -32.44 1.88 -27.66
C TYR A 67 -31.06 1.75 -26.97
N ILE A 68 -29.97 2.13 -27.63
CA ILE A 68 -28.62 2.09 -27.04
C ILE A 68 -28.51 3.06 -25.85
N SER A 69 -29.16 4.23 -25.92
CA SER A 69 -29.09 5.25 -24.88
C SER A 69 -29.81 4.87 -23.58
N GLU A 70 -30.85 4.03 -23.67
CA GLU A 70 -31.64 3.57 -22.53
C GLU A 70 -30.97 2.42 -21.75
N LEU A 71 -29.92 1.80 -22.30
CA LEU A 71 -29.19 0.74 -21.63
C LEU A 71 -28.35 1.32 -20.48
N GLN A 72 -28.64 0.88 -19.25
CA GLN A 72 -27.97 1.41 -18.05
C GLN A 72 -26.62 0.72 -17.75
N ASN A 73 -26.50 -0.60 -17.96
CA ASN A 73 -25.32 -1.38 -17.53
C ASN A 73 -24.80 -2.38 -18.58
N GLU A 74 -25.31 -2.35 -19.81
CA GLU A 74 -24.88 -3.29 -20.87
C GLU A 74 -23.86 -2.63 -21.82
N LYS A 75 -22.81 -3.38 -22.16
CA LYS A 75 -21.83 -2.98 -23.17
C LYS A 75 -22.29 -3.43 -24.54
N VAL A 76 -22.37 -2.48 -25.48
CA VAL A 76 -22.87 -2.71 -26.83
C VAL A 76 -21.74 -2.81 -27.83
N PHE A 77 -21.74 -3.89 -28.62
CA PHE A 77 -21.00 -3.99 -29.86
C PHE A 77 -21.93 -3.61 -31.01
N LEU A 78 -21.52 -2.64 -31.82
CA LEU A 78 -22.34 -2.17 -32.93
C LEU A 78 -21.74 -2.63 -34.25
N ILE A 79 -22.53 -3.34 -35.07
CA ILE A 79 -22.27 -3.53 -36.49
C ILE A 79 -23.11 -2.51 -37.25
N ILE A 80 -22.45 -1.67 -38.06
CA ILE A 80 -23.12 -0.66 -38.86
C ILE A 80 -22.77 -0.82 -40.33
N SER A 81 -23.77 -0.66 -41.21
CA SER A 81 -23.51 -0.63 -42.65
C SER A 81 -22.58 0.53 -43.05
N GLY A 82 -21.71 0.30 -44.03
CA GLY A 82 -20.83 1.34 -44.57
C GLY A 82 -21.54 2.63 -44.98
N THR A 83 -22.74 2.50 -45.53
CA THR A 83 -23.57 3.64 -45.98
C THR A 83 -24.07 4.52 -44.84
N LEU A 84 -24.23 3.97 -43.63
CA LEU A 84 -24.71 4.72 -42.45
C LEU A 84 -23.57 5.18 -41.55
N CYS A 85 -22.40 4.56 -41.68
CA CYS A 85 -21.24 4.84 -40.84
C CYS A 85 -20.89 6.34 -40.82
N LYS A 86 -20.88 7.00 -41.99
CA LYS A 86 -20.51 8.44 -42.13
C LYS A 86 -21.44 9.39 -41.40
N THR A 87 -22.73 9.05 -41.28
CA THR A 87 -23.75 9.93 -40.69
C THR A 87 -23.98 9.61 -39.22
N VAL A 88 -23.89 8.34 -38.83
CA VAL A 88 -24.29 7.88 -37.50
C VAL A 88 -23.13 7.87 -36.50
N VAL A 89 -21.93 7.43 -36.91
CA VAL A 89 -20.78 7.33 -36.00
C VAL A 89 -20.43 8.67 -35.32
N PRO A 90 -20.42 9.83 -36.01
CA PRO A 90 -20.19 11.12 -35.36
C PRO A 90 -21.21 11.48 -34.26
N LEU A 91 -22.41 10.90 -34.29
CA LEU A 91 -23.46 11.17 -33.31
C LEU A 91 -23.33 10.30 -32.06
N ILE A 92 -22.80 9.07 -32.21
CA ILE A 92 -22.82 8.05 -31.14
C ILE A 92 -21.46 7.66 -30.58
N HIS A 93 -20.34 8.05 -31.21
CA HIS A 93 -19.01 7.55 -30.83
C HIS A 93 -18.65 7.79 -29.34
N ASN A 94 -19.23 8.81 -28.70
CA ASN A 94 -19.00 9.14 -27.29
C ASN A 94 -19.97 8.46 -26.30
N MET A 95 -20.98 7.71 -26.77
CA MET A 95 -21.93 7.04 -25.87
C MET A 95 -21.18 6.04 -24.98
N VAL A 96 -21.47 6.10 -23.67
CA VAL A 96 -20.78 5.29 -22.66
C VAL A 96 -21.05 3.80 -22.86
N GLN A 97 -22.26 3.47 -23.32
CA GLN A 97 -22.74 2.12 -23.59
C GLN A 97 -22.02 1.45 -24.78
N LEU A 98 -21.57 2.24 -25.76
CA LEU A 98 -20.88 1.71 -26.94
C LEU A 98 -19.46 1.33 -26.59
N TYR A 99 -19.15 0.05 -26.77
CA TYR A 99 -17.83 -0.51 -26.50
C TYR A 99 -16.95 -0.52 -27.76
N SER A 100 -17.48 -1.02 -28.88
CA SER A 100 -16.76 -1.06 -30.16
C SER A 100 -17.74 -1.02 -31.33
N ILE A 101 -17.30 -0.42 -32.44
CA ILE A 101 -18.06 -0.24 -33.67
C ILE A 101 -17.32 -0.94 -34.82
N TYR A 102 -18.02 -1.84 -35.50
CA TYR A 102 -17.54 -2.58 -36.66
C TYR A 102 -18.33 -2.15 -37.89
N VAL A 103 -17.63 -1.75 -38.95
CA VAL A 103 -18.27 -1.28 -40.19
C VAL A 103 -18.35 -2.45 -41.16
N PHE A 104 -19.55 -2.84 -41.57
CA PHE A 104 -19.78 -3.95 -42.49
C PHE A 104 -20.15 -3.45 -43.89
N CYS A 105 -19.34 -3.79 -44.90
CA CYS A 105 -19.47 -3.32 -46.28
C CYS A 105 -19.50 -4.49 -47.27
N ARG A 106 -20.59 -4.66 -48.03
CA ARG A 106 -20.78 -5.79 -48.97
C ARG A 106 -20.12 -5.59 -50.35
N LYS A 107 -19.57 -4.41 -50.63
CA LYS A 107 -18.76 -4.12 -51.83
C LYS A 107 -17.52 -3.33 -51.38
N GLU A 108 -16.42 -3.44 -52.12
CA GLU A 108 -15.24 -2.58 -51.97
C GLU A 108 -15.62 -1.14 -52.32
N GLU A 109 -16.31 -0.47 -51.40
CA GLU A 109 -16.32 0.98 -51.35
C GLU A 109 -15.00 1.42 -50.73
N GLN A 110 -14.38 2.45 -51.32
CA GLN A 110 -13.04 2.88 -50.96
C GLN A 110 -12.93 3.10 -49.45
N TYR A 111 -11.99 2.38 -48.83
CA TYR A 111 -11.55 2.59 -47.46
C TYR A 111 -11.02 4.03 -47.35
N GLU A 112 -11.83 4.94 -46.83
CA GLU A 112 -11.37 6.30 -46.56
C GLU A 112 -10.72 6.35 -45.16
N ALA A 113 -9.60 7.07 -45.06
CA ALA A 113 -8.74 7.13 -43.88
C ALA A 113 -9.38 7.68 -42.58
N TRP A 114 -10.61 8.21 -42.64
CA TRP A 114 -11.28 8.87 -41.51
C TRP A 114 -11.80 7.91 -40.42
N THR A 115 -11.89 6.60 -40.69
CA THR A 115 -12.27 5.61 -39.65
C THR A 115 -11.23 5.52 -38.51
N LYS A 116 -10.02 6.05 -38.72
CA LYS A 116 -8.98 6.16 -37.68
C LYS A 116 -9.20 7.32 -36.70
N ASP A 117 -10.10 8.25 -37.01
CA ASP A 117 -10.37 9.42 -36.17
C ASP A 117 -11.24 9.09 -34.95
N TRP A 118 -11.84 7.89 -34.91
CA TRP A 118 -12.73 7.45 -33.85
C TRP A 118 -12.19 6.21 -33.13
N SER A 119 -11.80 6.38 -31.86
CA SER A 119 -11.12 5.34 -31.05
C SER A 119 -11.92 4.05 -30.85
N LYS A 120 -13.26 4.10 -30.95
CA LYS A 120 -14.15 2.94 -30.81
C LYS A 120 -14.40 2.18 -32.11
N VAL A 121 -14.03 2.73 -33.27
CA VAL A 121 -14.19 2.05 -34.57
C VAL A 121 -13.02 1.07 -34.76
N LYS A 122 -13.32 -0.22 -34.89
CA LYS A 122 -12.29 -1.27 -34.96
C LYS A 122 -11.84 -1.61 -36.37
N GLY A 123 -12.62 -1.24 -37.38
CA GLY A 123 -12.26 -1.42 -38.78
C GLY A 123 -13.47 -1.59 -39.70
N MET A 124 -13.17 -1.76 -40.98
CA MET A 124 -14.14 -2.07 -42.02
C MET A 124 -13.95 -3.52 -42.47
N PHE A 125 -15.04 -4.26 -42.56
CA PHE A 125 -15.06 -5.70 -42.80
C PHE A 125 -16.01 -6.03 -43.94
N THR A 126 -15.57 -6.90 -44.83
CA THR A 126 -16.37 -7.44 -45.94
C THR A 126 -16.99 -8.80 -45.58
N GLU A 127 -16.47 -9.45 -44.53
CA GLU A 127 -16.96 -10.71 -43.98
C GLU A 127 -17.20 -10.56 -42.47
N ILE A 128 -18.10 -11.38 -41.92
CA ILE A 128 -18.47 -11.34 -40.49
C ILE A 128 -17.50 -12.12 -39.61
N THR A 129 -16.87 -13.17 -40.13
CA THR A 129 -15.95 -14.04 -39.38
C THR A 129 -14.89 -13.26 -38.59
N PRO A 130 -14.19 -12.27 -39.16
CA PRO A 130 -13.17 -11.52 -38.43
C PRO A 130 -13.74 -10.64 -37.31
N ILE A 131 -15.00 -10.19 -37.43
CA ILE A 131 -15.69 -9.45 -36.37
C ILE A 131 -15.96 -10.38 -35.19
N SER A 132 -16.46 -11.59 -35.45
CA SER A 132 -16.68 -12.64 -34.44
C SER A 132 -15.39 -12.97 -33.69
N ASP A 133 -14.30 -13.23 -34.41
CA ASP A 133 -13.02 -13.63 -33.82
C ASP A 133 -12.43 -12.52 -32.93
N SER A 134 -12.53 -11.25 -33.37
CA SER A 134 -12.05 -10.09 -32.61
C SER A 134 -12.77 -9.94 -31.26
N VAL A 135 -14.08 -10.16 -31.23
CA VAL A 135 -14.88 -10.04 -30.01
C VAL A 135 -14.64 -11.21 -29.07
N GLN A 136 -14.48 -12.43 -29.60
CA GLN A 136 -14.09 -13.60 -28.80
C GLN A 136 -12.70 -13.46 -28.16
N GLN A 137 -11.74 -12.87 -28.88
CA GLN A 137 -10.40 -12.62 -28.33
C GLN A 137 -10.44 -11.59 -27.21
N TRP A 138 -11.19 -10.50 -27.39
CA TRP A 138 -11.33 -9.46 -26.37
C TRP A 138 -12.01 -9.97 -25.09
N ALA A 139 -13.05 -10.79 -25.24
CA ALA A 139 -13.72 -11.44 -24.11
C ALA A 139 -12.76 -12.25 -23.23
N ARG A 140 -11.86 -13.01 -23.87
CA ARG A 140 -10.85 -13.81 -23.18
C ARG A 140 -9.86 -12.94 -22.40
N GLN A 141 -9.45 -11.81 -22.96
CA GLN A 141 -8.59 -10.85 -22.25
C GLN A 141 -9.28 -10.26 -21.01
N CYS A 142 -10.58 -9.98 -21.08
CA CYS A 142 -11.34 -9.52 -19.91
C CYS A 142 -11.41 -10.58 -18.80
N ASP A 143 -11.54 -11.86 -19.14
CA ASP A 143 -11.52 -12.94 -18.15
C ASP A 143 -10.12 -13.15 -17.55
N GLU A 144 -9.04 -13.02 -18.34
CA GLU A 144 -7.65 -13.07 -17.88
C GLU A 144 -7.29 -11.89 -16.95
N ASP A 145 -7.74 -10.67 -17.27
CA ASP A 145 -7.56 -9.48 -16.42
C ASP A 145 -8.45 -9.50 -15.16
N SER A 146 -9.49 -10.33 -15.12
CA SER A 146 -10.48 -10.35 -14.02
C SER A 146 -10.08 -11.15 -12.79
N THR A 147 -8.96 -11.89 -12.79
CA THR A 147 -8.53 -12.67 -11.61
C THR A 147 -7.06 -12.40 -11.25
N VAL A 148 -6.80 -11.24 -10.64
CA VAL A 148 -5.53 -11.00 -9.96
C VAL A 148 -5.44 -11.97 -8.78
N ILE A 149 -4.52 -12.92 -8.86
CA ILE A 149 -4.20 -13.86 -7.78
C ILE A 149 -3.07 -13.25 -6.96
N SER A 150 -3.36 -13.00 -5.68
CA SER A 150 -2.34 -12.69 -4.69
C SER A 150 -1.92 -14.00 -4.04
N ALA A 151 -0.62 -14.28 -4.01
CA ALA A 151 -0.13 -15.47 -3.36
C ALA A 151 1.14 -15.20 -2.59
N VAL A 152 1.26 -15.90 -1.48
CA VAL A 152 2.26 -15.63 -0.46
C VAL A 152 2.89 -16.95 -0.07
N SER A 153 4.19 -17.03 -0.34
CA SER A 153 5.01 -18.18 0.04
C SER A 153 5.54 -18.09 1.48
N SER A 154 5.57 -16.88 2.07
CA SER A 154 5.91 -16.63 3.47
C SER A 154 5.23 -15.35 3.99
N LEU A 155 4.83 -15.29 5.27
CA LEU A 155 4.06 -14.15 5.85
C LEU A 155 4.70 -12.77 5.66
N ASN A 156 6.02 -12.71 5.43
CA ASN A 156 6.75 -11.46 5.20
C ASN A 156 6.43 -10.81 3.84
N GLN A 157 5.64 -11.47 2.98
CA GLN A 157 5.25 -11.02 1.65
C GLN A 157 3.75 -10.69 1.54
N ILE A 158 2.98 -10.79 2.64
CA ILE A 158 1.56 -10.40 2.64
C ILE A 158 1.50 -8.87 2.58
N GLU A 159 0.97 -8.31 1.49
CA GLU A 159 0.68 -6.87 1.46
C GLU A 159 -0.35 -6.53 2.56
N PRO A 160 -0.14 -5.51 3.40
CA PRO A 160 -1.10 -5.11 4.42
C PRO A 160 -2.50 -4.78 3.86
N SER A 161 -2.56 -4.26 2.62
CA SER A 161 -3.78 -3.95 1.85
C SER A 161 -4.74 -5.15 1.76
N PHE A 162 -4.17 -6.35 1.59
CA PHE A 162 -4.86 -7.63 1.46
C PHE A 162 -5.72 -7.95 2.69
N MET A 163 -5.19 -7.68 3.88
CA MET A 163 -5.83 -8.04 5.14
C MET A 163 -6.71 -6.92 5.71
N TYR A 164 -6.40 -5.66 5.42
CA TYR A 164 -7.25 -4.52 5.76
C TYR A 164 -8.63 -4.62 5.07
N THR A 165 -8.73 -5.25 3.90
CA THR A 165 -10.02 -5.51 3.23
C THR A 165 -10.85 -6.57 3.94
N GLN A 166 -10.23 -7.56 4.58
CA GLN A 166 -10.95 -8.54 5.40
C GLN A 166 -11.49 -7.90 6.69
N LEU A 167 -10.67 -7.04 7.32
CA LEU A 167 -11.09 -6.26 8.48
C LEU A 167 -12.18 -5.24 8.13
N PHE A 168 -12.14 -4.66 6.93
CA PHE A 168 -13.20 -3.78 6.43
C PHE A 168 -14.56 -4.48 6.43
N LYS A 169 -14.63 -5.73 5.95
CA LYS A 169 -15.87 -6.53 5.98
C LYS A 169 -16.35 -6.79 7.40
N GLU A 170 -15.45 -7.15 8.31
CA GLU A 170 -15.76 -7.36 9.73
C GLU A 170 -16.36 -6.08 10.35
N ILE A 171 -15.73 -4.93 10.10
CA ILE A 171 -16.18 -3.62 10.61
C ILE A 171 -17.56 -3.26 10.06
N ILE A 172 -17.81 -3.47 8.76
CA ILE A 172 -19.13 -3.20 8.16
C ILE A 172 -20.23 -3.99 8.87
N ILE A 173 -19.97 -5.25 9.25
CA ILE A 173 -20.96 -6.09 9.93
C ILE A 173 -21.21 -5.61 11.37
N GLU A 174 -20.20 -5.03 12.03
CA GLU A 174 -20.32 -4.43 13.36
C GLU A 174 -21.02 -3.07 13.37
N ILE A 175 -21.01 -2.35 12.24
CA ILE A 175 -21.66 -1.04 12.14
C ILE A 175 -23.17 -1.25 12.12
N ASP A 176 -23.82 -0.73 13.16
CA ASP A 176 -25.26 -0.55 13.17
C ASP A 176 -25.63 0.59 12.21
N PHE A 177 -26.22 0.23 11.08
CA PHE A 177 -26.71 1.18 10.08
C PHE A 177 -28.14 1.67 10.38
N ASP A 178 -28.82 1.12 11.41
CA ASP A 178 -30.23 1.40 11.70
C ASP A 178 -30.50 2.82 12.23
N GLU A 179 -29.48 3.64 12.50
CA GLU A 179 -29.70 5.07 12.74
C GLU A 179 -30.11 5.85 11.47
N LYS A 180 -30.03 5.27 10.25
CA LYS A 180 -30.33 5.99 8.99
C LYS A 180 -30.94 5.14 7.89
N LYS A 181 -32.20 5.49 7.56
CA LYS A 181 -33.06 4.94 6.51
C LYS A 181 -32.46 4.89 5.08
N GLU A 182 -31.40 5.63 4.81
CA GLU A 182 -30.78 5.74 3.47
C GLU A 182 -29.64 4.72 3.26
N ILE A 183 -29.16 4.05 4.31
CA ILE A 183 -28.11 3.02 4.23
C ILE A 183 -28.67 1.61 4.46
N THR A 184 -29.90 1.51 4.97
CA THR A 184 -30.59 0.25 5.25
C THR A 184 -30.74 -0.63 4.01
N ASP A 185 -31.05 -0.06 2.83
CA ASP A 185 -31.17 -0.82 1.58
C ASP A 185 -29.82 -1.41 1.12
N LEU A 186 -28.71 -0.70 1.35
CA LEU A 186 -27.36 -1.15 1.00
C LEU A 186 -26.84 -2.20 1.99
N ALA A 187 -27.16 -2.05 3.28
CA ALA A 187 -26.85 -3.02 4.32
C ALA A 187 -27.70 -4.30 4.16
N GLU A 188 -28.99 -4.19 3.83
CA GLU A 188 -29.84 -5.34 3.50
C GLU A 188 -29.37 -6.04 2.23
N TYR A 189 -28.99 -5.29 1.20
CA TYR A 189 -28.40 -5.85 -0.03
C TYR A 189 -27.05 -6.55 0.22
N ALA A 190 -26.21 -5.98 1.09
CA ALA A 190 -24.92 -6.58 1.47
C ALA A 190 -25.07 -7.79 2.39
N GLN A 191 -26.10 -7.84 3.25
CA GLN A 191 -26.36 -8.93 4.19
C GLN A 191 -27.21 -10.07 3.62
N ALA A 192 -28.03 -9.82 2.59
CA ALA A 192 -28.90 -10.82 1.96
C ALA A 192 -28.15 -12.07 1.43
N PRO A 193 -26.96 -11.96 0.80
CA PRO A 193 -26.17 -13.12 0.40
C PRO A 193 -25.69 -13.95 1.59
N PHE A 194 -25.37 -13.32 2.74
CA PHE A 194 -24.90 -14.01 3.93
C PHE A 194 -26.00 -14.77 4.67
N ARG A 195 -27.26 -14.29 4.61
CA ARG A 195 -28.41 -15.00 5.20
C ARG A 195 -28.81 -16.25 4.41
N ALA A 196 -28.58 -16.27 3.10
CA ALA A 196 -28.86 -17.42 2.22
C ALA A 196 -27.93 -18.63 2.45
N ILE A 197 -26.82 -18.45 3.18
CA ILE A 197 -25.81 -19.49 3.46
C ILE A 197 -26.34 -20.57 4.43
N ASN A 198 -27.42 -20.30 5.17
CA ASN A 198 -27.95 -21.24 6.18
C ASN A 198 -28.80 -22.41 5.64
N GLU A 199 -29.15 -22.46 4.35
CA GLU A 199 -30.07 -23.49 3.82
C GLU A 199 -29.40 -24.80 3.35
N ILE A 200 -28.09 -24.98 3.47
CA ILE A 200 -27.38 -26.18 2.96
C ILE A 200 -26.84 -27.05 4.10
N HIS A 201 -27.75 -27.72 4.82
CA HIS A 201 -27.38 -28.75 5.80
C HIS A 201 -27.71 -30.16 5.29
N GLY A 202 -26.71 -30.81 4.69
CA GLY A 202 -26.73 -32.22 4.27
C GLY A 202 -25.39 -32.92 4.55
N ALA A 203 -25.45 -34.22 4.88
CA ALA A 203 -24.51 -35.02 5.69
C ALA A 203 -23.07 -35.28 5.18
N THR A 204 -22.49 -34.44 4.33
CA THR A 204 -21.05 -34.41 4.07
C THR A 204 -20.46 -33.08 4.53
N THR A 205 -19.47 -33.14 5.43
CA THR A 205 -18.83 -31.95 6.03
C THR A 205 -17.98 -31.16 5.04
N THR A 206 -17.51 -31.79 3.96
CA THR A 206 -16.72 -31.15 2.91
C THR A 206 -17.31 -31.39 1.52
N PHE A 207 -17.10 -30.43 0.60
CA PHE A 207 -17.39 -30.58 -0.83
C PHE A 207 -16.25 -29.97 -1.66
N THR A 208 -16.15 -30.35 -2.93
CA THR A 208 -15.08 -29.90 -3.83
C THR A 208 -15.65 -29.06 -4.95
N VAL A 209 -14.94 -27.98 -5.30
CA VAL A 209 -15.23 -27.15 -6.49
C VAL A 209 -13.99 -27.01 -7.35
N TYR A 210 -14.21 -26.66 -8.61
CA TYR A 210 -13.21 -26.64 -9.66
C TYR A 210 -13.25 -25.31 -10.41
N ARG A 211 -12.07 -24.85 -10.82
CA ARG A 211 -11.89 -23.72 -11.76
C ARG A 211 -10.73 -24.01 -12.69
N GLY A 212 -10.97 -23.94 -14.00
CA GLY A 212 -9.93 -24.02 -15.02
C GLY A 212 -9.57 -22.62 -15.54
N GLN A 213 -8.29 -22.35 -15.73
CA GLN A 213 -7.81 -21.09 -16.34
C GLN A 213 -6.40 -21.24 -16.94
N VAL A 214 -5.95 -20.22 -17.66
CA VAL A 214 -4.56 -20.07 -18.12
C VAL A 214 -3.87 -19.00 -17.25
N MET A 215 -2.59 -19.20 -16.96
CA MET A 215 -1.76 -18.26 -16.18
C MET A 215 -0.43 -18.02 -16.88
N ILE A 216 0.20 -16.87 -16.60
CA ILE A 216 1.60 -16.64 -16.99
C ILE A 216 2.49 -17.56 -16.15
N LYS A 217 3.48 -18.20 -16.79
CA LYS A 217 4.35 -19.23 -16.19
C LYS A 217 5.17 -18.68 -15.04
N GLU A 218 5.80 -17.52 -15.22
CA GLU A 218 6.56 -16.83 -14.17
C GLU A 218 5.68 -16.52 -12.95
N ASP A 219 4.46 -16.05 -13.20
CA ASP A 219 3.49 -15.76 -12.14
C ASP A 219 3.10 -17.03 -11.39
N PHE A 220 2.83 -18.14 -12.09
CA PHE A 220 2.51 -19.41 -11.47
C PHE A 220 3.65 -19.94 -10.59
N GLU A 221 4.89 -19.94 -11.10
CA GLU A 221 6.07 -20.42 -10.38
C GLU A 221 6.40 -19.55 -9.14
N ASN A 222 6.18 -18.23 -9.24
CA ASN A 222 6.38 -17.31 -8.13
C ASN A 222 5.27 -17.40 -7.08
N LYS A 223 4.01 -17.51 -7.50
CA LYS A 223 2.81 -17.39 -6.66
C LYS A 223 2.37 -18.74 -6.07
N ILE A 224 2.38 -19.82 -6.83
CA ILE A 224 1.80 -21.10 -6.41
C ILE A 224 2.88 -22.02 -5.86
N LYS A 225 3.02 -22.05 -4.53
CA LYS A 225 3.94 -22.95 -3.83
C LYS A 225 3.21 -23.81 -2.81
N GLN A 226 3.60 -25.08 -2.73
CA GLN A 226 3.04 -26.00 -1.74
C GLN A 226 3.24 -25.46 -0.32
N GLY A 227 2.17 -25.47 0.48
CA GLY A 227 2.12 -24.88 1.82
C GLY A 227 1.85 -23.37 1.85
N GLY A 228 1.92 -22.68 0.70
CA GLY A 228 1.63 -21.25 0.57
C GLY A 228 0.14 -20.93 0.66
N LEU A 229 -0.16 -19.65 0.90
CA LEU A 229 -1.51 -19.10 0.88
C LEU A 229 -1.76 -18.38 -0.45
N ILE A 230 -2.94 -18.60 -1.03
CA ILE A 230 -3.40 -17.90 -2.22
C ILE A 230 -4.74 -17.23 -1.92
N SER A 231 -5.02 -16.15 -2.62
CA SER A 231 -6.32 -15.51 -2.59
C SER A 231 -6.63 -14.86 -3.92
N PHE A 232 -7.92 -14.80 -4.20
CA PHE A 232 -8.47 -14.23 -5.43
C PHE A 232 -9.00 -12.85 -5.11
N ASN A 233 -8.42 -11.81 -5.74
CA ASN A 233 -8.73 -10.41 -5.40
C ASN A 233 -10.15 -9.99 -5.83
N ASN A 234 -10.74 -10.72 -6.79
CA ASN A 234 -12.12 -10.51 -7.25
C ASN A 234 -13.03 -11.68 -6.84
N PHE A 235 -14.33 -11.56 -7.10
CA PHE A 235 -15.26 -12.66 -6.88
C PHE A 235 -14.84 -13.87 -7.71
N LEU A 236 -14.74 -15.02 -7.05
CA LEU A 236 -14.24 -16.23 -7.67
C LEU A 236 -15.42 -17.15 -7.98
N SER A 237 -15.77 -17.27 -9.26
CA SER A 237 -16.75 -18.26 -9.73
C SER A 237 -16.09 -19.63 -9.93
N THR A 238 -16.78 -20.67 -9.46
CA THR A 238 -16.34 -22.07 -9.48
C THR A 238 -17.53 -23.00 -9.75
N SER A 239 -17.24 -24.23 -10.17
CA SER A 239 -18.22 -25.27 -10.46
C SER A 239 -17.98 -26.51 -9.59
N ASP A 240 -19.03 -27.22 -9.18
CA ASP A 240 -18.89 -28.55 -8.58
C ASP A 240 -18.64 -29.68 -9.61
N ASP A 241 -18.75 -29.38 -10.91
CA ASP A 241 -18.43 -30.28 -12.02
C ASP A 241 -17.07 -29.96 -12.65
N ARG A 242 -16.11 -30.86 -12.41
CA ARG A 242 -14.76 -30.81 -12.99
C ARG A 242 -14.77 -30.68 -14.52
N LYS A 243 -15.70 -31.32 -15.22
CA LYS A 243 -15.77 -31.27 -16.69
C LYS A 243 -16.14 -29.89 -17.19
N VAL A 244 -16.95 -29.16 -16.44
CA VAL A 244 -17.35 -27.79 -16.78
C VAL A 244 -16.18 -26.85 -16.56
N ALA A 245 -15.49 -26.95 -15.42
CA ALA A 245 -14.28 -26.19 -15.16
C ALA A 245 -13.20 -26.36 -16.24
N LEU A 246 -13.03 -27.57 -16.77
CA LEU A 246 -12.09 -27.86 -17.86
C LEU A 246 -12.47 -27.23 -19.22
N ARG A 247 -13.73 -26.82 -19.42
CA ARG A 247 -14.13 -26.12 -20.66
C ARG A 247 -13.56 -24.71 -20.73
N PHE A 248 -13.29 -24.10 -19.59
CA PHE A 248 -12.65 -22.79 -19.49
C PHE A 248 -11.13 -22.84 -19.77
N ILE A 249 -10.56 -24.04 -20.01
CA ILE A 249 -9.16 -24.21 -20.42
C ILE A 249 -9.11 -24.43 -21.94
N PRO A 250 -8.44 -23.55 -22.72
CA PRO A 250 -8.33 -23.67 -24.17
C PRO A 250 -7.70 -24.99 -24.62
N LYS A 251 -8.37 -25.70 -25.55
CA LYS A 251 -7.97 -27.03 -26.07
C LYS A 251 -7.17 -26.99 -27.38
N GLY A 252 -7.01 -25.82 -28.01
CA GLY A 252 -6.36 -25.67 -29.32
C GLY A 252 -4.83 -25.81 -29.29
N SER A 253 -4.26 -26.29 -30.41
CA SER A 253 -2.82 -26.43 -30.66
C SER A 253 -2.13 -25.17 -31.20
N GLN A 254 -2.79 -24.01 -31.16
CA GLN A 254 -2.22 -22.73 -31.58
C GLN A 254 -2.25 -21.71 -30.43
N SER A 255 -1.29 -21.86 -29.53
CA SER A 255 -0.59 -20.73 -28.93
C SER A 255 0.74 -21.25 -28.37
N THR A 256 1.75 -21.25 -29.23
CA THR A 256 3.14 -21.12 -28.81
C THR A 256 3.31 -19.77 -28.12
N ASP A 257 2.93 -19.70 -26.86
CA ASP A 257 3.61 -18.80 -25.93
C ASP A 257 4.21 -19.70 -24.87
N ASP A 258 5.53 -19.87 -24.93
CA ASP A 258 6.37 -20.60 -23.97
C ASP A 258 6.24 -20.05 -22.53
N ASN A 259 5.47 -18.97 -22.36
CA ASN A 259 5.28 -18.20 -21.15
C ASN A 259 3.91 -18.40 -20.47
N THR A 260 3.08 -19.37 -20.89
CA THR A 260 1.78 -19.63 -20.24
C THR A 260 1.62 -21.07 -19.77
N ILE A 261 0.84 -21.27 -18.71
CA ILE A 261 0.56 -22.56 -18.09
C ILE A 261 -0.94 -22.75 -17.89
N ARG A 262 -1.44 -23.95 -18.23
CA ARG A 262 -2.85 -24.33 -18.02
C ARG A 262 -3.01 -24.85 -16.60
N VAL A 263 -3.94 -24.28 -15.84
CA VAL A 263 -4.14 -24.59 -14.42
C VAL A 263 -5.56 -25.06 -14.17
N LEU A 264 -5.70 -26.16 -13.43
CA LEU A 264 -6.96 -26.59 -12.84
C LEU A 264 -6.85 -26.47 -11.33
N PHE A 265 -7.57 -25.51 -10.76
CA PHE A 265 -7.76 -25.42 -9.32
C PHE A 265 -8.82 -26.41 -8.87
N GLU A 266 -8.48 -27.23 -7.89
CA GLU A 266 -9.38 -28.13 -7.18
C GLU A 266 -9.43 -27.68 -5.72
N MET A 267 -10.58 -27.19 -5.27
CA MET A 267 -10.74 -26.54 -3.97
C MET A 267 -11.64 -27.37 -3.07
N ALA A 268 -11.09 -27.87 -1.97
CA ALA A 268 -11.83 -28.54 -0.90
C ALA A 268 -12.38 -27.51 0.08
N ILE A 269 -13.70 -27.55 0.28
CA ILE A 269 -14.45 -26.59 1.09
C ILE A 269 -15.08 -27.31 2.27
N ASN A 270 -14.77 -26.86 3.49
CA ASN A 270 -15.39 -27.35 4.71
C ASN A 270 -16.63 -26.51 5.06
N ARG A 271 -17.79 -27.16 5.16
CA ARG A 271 -19.08 -26.54 5.47
C ARG A 271 -19.18 -26.06 6.92
N SER A 272 -18.32 -26.54 7.83
CA SER A 272 -18.33 -26.10 9.23
C SER A 272 -17.72 -24.71 9.44
N ILE A 273 -17.14 -24.10 8.40
CA ILE A 273 -16.61 -22.75 8.44
C ILE A 273 -17.80 -21.77 8.48
N SER A 274 -18.12 -21.25 9.67
CA SER A 274 -19.28 -20.37 9.89
C SER A 274 -19.14 -18.98 9.26
N SER A 275 -17.92 -18.55 8.94
CA SER A 275 -17.61 -17.30 8.23
C SER A 275 -17.61 -17.45 6.70
N ALA A 276 -18.29 -18.49 6.19
CA ALA A 276 -18.21 -18.95 4.80
C ALA A 276 -18.30 -17.80 3.78
N PRO A 277 -17.24 -17.53 3.00
CA PRO A 277 -17.22 -16.43 2.06
C PRO A 277 -17.91 -16.77 0.73
N PHE A 278 -18.73 -17.82 0.64
CA PHE A 278 -19.24 -18.31 -0.64
C PHE A 278 -20.72 -18.63 -0.62
N ALA A 279 -21.37 -18.53 -1.78
CA ALA A 279 -22.78 -18.82 -1.97
C ALA A 279 -23.01 -19.63 -3.26
N ARG A 280 -24.00 -20.52 -3.23
CA ARG A 280 -24.55 -21.11 -4.46
C ARG A 280 -25.43 -20.09 -5.13
N ILE A 281 -25.16 -19.81 -6.39
CA ILE A 281 -25.89 -18.80 -7.16
C ILE A 281 -26.76 -19.40 -8.26
N ASP A 282 -27.03 -20.71 -8.25
CA ASP A 282 -27.82 -21.44 -9.27
C ASP A 282 -29.13 -20.73 -9.69
N LYS A 283 -29.81 -20.05 -8.76
CA LYS A 283 -31.04 -19.30 -9.03
C LYS A 283 -30.79 -18.09 -9.94
N PHE A 284 -29.65 -17.43 -9.76
CA PHE A 284 -29.21 -16.23 -10.47
C PHE A 284 -28.21 -16.52 -11.59
N SER A 285 -27.58 -17.71 -11.58
CA SER A 285 -26.63 -18.13 -12.59
C SER A 285 -27.30 -18.11 -13.95
N TYR A 286 -26.54 -17.63 -14.93
CA TYR A 286 -26.91 -17.64 -16.33
C TYR A 286 -27.04 -19.08 -16.84
N PHE A 287 -26.18 -19.98 -16.35
CA PHE A 287 -26.21 -21.40 -16.67
C PHE A 287 -27.17 -22.13 -15.72
N LYS A 288 -28.45 -22.18 -16.07
CA LYS A 288 -29.51 -22.79 -15.23
C LYS A 288 -29.31 -24.26 -14.88
N THR A 289 -28.45 -24.97 -15.61
CA THR A 289 -28.10 -26.37 -15.37
C THR A 289 -26.82 -26.55 -14.55
N GLU A 290 -26.07 -25.47 -14.32
CA GLU A 290 -24.80 -25.48 -13.62
C GLU A 290 -25.00 -25.16 -12.14
N LYS A 291 -24.24 -25.84 -11.27
CA LYS A 291 -24.21 -25.54 -9.85
C LYS A 291 -23.04 -24.61 -9.55
N GLU A 292 -23.25 -23.35 -9.88
CA GLU A 292 -22.24 -22.32 -9.75
C GLU A 292 -22.09 -21.87 -8.28
N ILE A 293 -20.84 -21.86 -7.81
CA ILE A 293 -20.47 -21.45 -6.46
C ILE A 293 -19.56 -20.24 -6.57
N LEU A 294 -20.05 -19.12 -6.03
CA LEU A 294 -19.36 -17.84 -6.05
C LEU A 294 -18.74 -17.56 -4.69
N PHE A 295 -17.43 -17.33 -4.67
CA PHE A 295 -16.68 -16.90 -3.50
C PHE A 295 -16.54 -15.37 -3.50
N SER A 296 -16.65 -14.77 -2.32
CA SER A 296 -16.41 -13.36 -2.08
C SER A 296 -14.96 -13.02 -2.35
N MET A 297 -14.72 -11.77 -2.75
CA MET A 297 -13.38 -11.22 -2.94
C MET A 297 -12.49 -11.52 -1.74
N HIS A 298 -11.21 -11.80 -1.96
CA HIS A 298 -10.21 -12.07 -0.92
C HIS A 298 -10.38 -13.38 -0.13
N SER A 299 -11.14 -14.35 -0.66
CA SER A 299 -11.23 -15.69 -0.06
C SER A 299 -9.86 -16.39 -0.09
N VAL A 300 -9.40 -16.86 1.08
CA VAL A 300 -8.05 -17.40 1.26
C VAL A 300 -8.04 -18.93 1.20
N PHE A 301 -7.12 -19.47 0.40
CA PHE A 301 -6.91 -20.91 0.25
C PHE A 301 -5.45 -21.28 0.52
N ARG A 302 -5.25 -22.46 1.09
CA ARG A 302 -3.91 -23.06 1.26
C ARG A 302 -3.61 -24.03 0.13
N VAL A 303 -2.44 -23.89 -0.48
CA VAL A 303 -1.93 -24.84 -1.49
C VAL A 303 -1.49 -26.12 -0.80
N GLN A 304 -2.25 -27.19 -1.00
CA GLN A 304 -1.94 -28.52 -0.45
C GLN A 304 -0.95 -29.26 -1.33
N GLN A 305 -1.16 -29.18 -2.64
CA GLN A 305 -0.40 -29.97 -3.61
C GLN A 305 -0.47 -29.32 -5.00
N VAL A 306 0.63 -29.40 -5.74
CA VAL A 306 0.70 -29.05 -7.16
C VAL A 306 1.18 -30.29 -7.91
N THR A 307 0.40 -30.75 -8.90
CA THR A 307 0.72 -31.95 -9.70
C THR A 307 0.46 -31.68 -11.17
N GLU A 308 1.38 -32.10 -12.04
CA GLU A 308 1.15 -32.10 -13.49
C GLU A 308 0.30 -33.32 -13.87
N ILE A 309 -0.78 -33.09 -14.61
CA ILE A 309 -1.68 -34.14 -15.08
C ILE A 309 -1.93 -33.99 -16.59
N GLU A 310 -2.26 -35.10 -17.22
CA GLU A 310 -2.67 -35.15 -18.62
C GLU A 310 -4.15 -35.54 -18.68
N ASP A 311 -4.98 -34.67 -19.25
CA ASP A 311 -6.41 -34.90 -19.42
C ASP A 311 -6.77 -34.72 -20.90
N SER A 312 -7.27 -35.79 -21.53
CA SER A 312 -7.74 -35.76 -22.91
C SER A 312 -6.69 -35.22 -23.92
N GLY A 313 -5.41 -35.48 -23.68
CA GLY A 313 -4.28 -35.04 -24.52
C GLY A 313 -3.76 -33.62 -24.23
N ILE A 314 -4.24 -32.99 -23.17
CA ILE A 314 -3.81 -31.65 -22.73
C ILE A 314 -3.01 -31.79 -21.43
N ARG A 315 -1.77 -31.30 -21.42
CA ARG A 315 -0.97 -31.15 -20.19
C ARG A 315 -1.47 -29.94 -19.41
N LEU A 316 -1.77 -30.14 -18.14
CA LEU A 316 -2.21 -29.09 -17.23
C LEU A 316 -1.71 -29.33 -15.80
N CYS A 317 -1.53 -28.25 -15.05
CA CYS A 317 -1.16 -28.31 -13.64
C CYS A 317 -2.42 -28.30 -12.77
N GLN A 318 -2.63 -29.38 -12.03
CA GLN A 318 -3.66 -29.46 -11.00
C GLN A 318 -3.13 -28.90 -9.69
N VAL A 319 -3.82 -27.90 -9.15
CA VAL A 319 -3.48 -27.26 -7.88
C VAL A 319 -4.59 -27.57 -6.89
N LYS A 320 -4.27 -28.36 -5.87
CA LYS A 320 -5.19 -28.70 -4.78
C LYS A 320 -5.13 -27.64 -3.69
N LEU A 321 -6.30 -27.16 -3.34
CA LEU A 321 -6.51 -26.05 -2.43
C LEU A 321 -7.46 -26.45 -1.32
N THR A 322 -7.26 -25.91 -0.12
CA THR A 322 -8.23 -26.01 0.98
C THR A 322 -8.62 -24.62 1.43
N LEU A 323 -9.92 -24.34 1.50
CA LEU A 323 -10.41 -23.09 2.09
C LEU A 323 -9.90 -22.98 3.53
N THR A 324 -9.20 -21.89 3.84
CA THR A 324 -8.52 -21.71 5.13
C THR A 324 -9.10 -20.51 5.86
N THR A 325 -9.32 -20.64 7.16
CA THR A 325 -9.75 -19.53 8.02
C THR A 325 -8.75 -19.24 9.13
N GLU A 326 -8.92 -18.11 9.81
CA GLU A 326 -8.14 -17.73 11.00
C GLU A 326 -8.18 -18.78 12.12
N ASN A 327 -9.21 -19.62 12.17
CA ASN A 327 -9.36 -20.65 13.20
C ASN A 327 -8.58 -21.92 12.88
N ASP A 328 -8.31 -22.17 11.60
CA ASP A 328 -7.67 -23.40 11.12
C ASP A 328 -6.15 -23.21 10.90
N ASP A 329 -5.66 -21.98 10.97
CA ASP A 329 -4.27 -21.64 10.74
C ASP A 329 -3.72 -20.65 11.78
N GLU A 330 -2.81 -21.13 12.63
CA GLU A 330 -2.20 -20.37 13.73
C GLU A 330 -1.46 -19.10 13.25
N GLN A 331 -0.93 -19.13 12.02
CA GLN A 331 -0.17 -18.01 11.46
C GLN A 331 -1.09 -16.90 10.94
N LEU A 332 -2.17 -17.27 10.26
CA LEU A 332 -3.24 -16.35 9.85
C LEU A 332 -3.96 -15.78 11.09
N ASN A 333 -4.14 -16.57 12.14
CA ASN A 333 -4.66 -16.13 13.43
C ASN A 333 -3.77 -15.05 14.06
N ALA A 334 -2.46 -15.33 14.20
CA ALA A 334 -1.51 -14.40 14.81
C ALA A 334 -1.35 -13.10 14.02
N LEU A 335 -1.48 -13.15 12.69
CA LEU A 335 -1.49 -11.96 11.83
C LEU A 335 -2.78 -11.17 12.04
N THR A 336 -3.95 -11.81 11.94
CA THR A 336 -5.23 -11.12 12.08
C THR A 336 -5.41 -10.54 13.48
N ARG A 337 -4.95 -11.23 14.52
CA ARG A 337 -4.89 -10.70 15.88
C ARG A 337 -4.05 -9.43 15.96
N ARG A 338 -2.84 -9.41 15.38
CA ARG A 338 -2.00 -8.21 15.34
C ARG A 338 -2.69 -7.04 14.64
N MET A 339 -3.37 -7.28 13.53
CA MET A 339 -4.06 -6.19 12.83
C MET A 339 -5.32 -5.74 13.57
N ARG A 340 -6.07 -6.64 14.24
CA ARG A 340 -7.15 -6.25 15.16
C ARG A 340 -6.63 -5.41 16.32
N GLU A 341 -5.45 -5.73 16.84
CA GLU A 341 -4.75 -4.92 17.84
C GLU A 341 -4.35 -3.53 17.29
N GLU A 342 -4.05 -3.41 15.99
CA GLU A 342 -3.72 -2.13 15.33
C GLU A 342 -4.92 -1.22 15.05
N ILE A 343 -6.11 -1.79 14.86
CA ILE A 343 -7.37 -1.06 14.63
C ILE A 343 -8.36 -1.36 15.76
N ASP A 344 -8.00 -0.95 16.97
CA ASP A 344 -8.84 -1.08 18.16
C ASP A 344 -10.08 -0.16 18.12
N GLY A 345 -11.17 -0.57 18.77
CA GLY A 345 -12.43 0.17 18.83
C GLY A 345 -13.60 -0.61 18.24
N THR A 346 -14.75 0.05 18.04
CA THR A 346 -15.96 -0.59 17.48
C THR A 346 -16.60 0.30 16.42
N GLY A 347 -17.30 -0.32 15.45
CA GLY A 347 -18.10 0.34 14.43
C GLY A 347 -17.35 1.45 13.68
N TRP A 348 -17.90 2.66 13.67
CA TRP A 348 -17.36 3.80 12.92
C TRP A 348 -15.99 4.28 13.42
N GLU A 349 -15.65 4.11 14.71
CA GLU A 349 -14.33 4.49 15.22
C GLU A 349 -13.24 3.61 14.63
N ARG A 350 -13.52 2.30 14.59
CA ARG A 350 -12.66 1.26 14.01
C ARG A 350 -12.48 1.48 12.51
N MET A 351 -13.55 1.87 11.81
CA MET A 351 -13.50 2.25 10.39
C MET A 351 -12.56 3.43 10.12
N GLY A 352 -12.58 4.47 10.96
CA GLY A 352 -11.67 5.61 10.80
C GLY A 352 -10.19 5.24 10.95
N ARG A 353 -9.86 4.35 11.91
CA ARG A 353 -8.49 3.85 12.09
C ARG A 353 -8.05 2.96 10.94
N LEU A 354 -8.95 2.14 10.41
CA LEU A 354 -8.69 1.35 9.21
C LEU A 354 -8.35 2.26 8.02
N LEU A 355 -9.12 3.33 7.80
CA LEU A 355 -8.85 4.31 6.75
C LEU A 355 -7.47 4.96 6.94
N GLU A 356 -7.08 5.29 8.18
CA GLU A 356 -5.74 5.80 8.47
C GLU A 356 -4.65 4.80 8.08
N LYS A 357 -4.82 3.51 8.43
CA LYS A 357 -3.88 2.44 8.07
C LYS A 357 -3.79 2.19 6.57
N LEU A 358 -4.88 2.43 5.85
CA LEU A 358 -4.94 2.38 4.38
C LEU A 358 -4.31 3.62 3.72
N GLY A 359 -3.84 4.61 4.49
CA GLY A 359 -3.31 5.87 3.97
C GLY A 359 -4.40 6.84 3.50
N GLU A 360 -5.67 6.54 3.78
CA GLU A 360 -6.85 7.32 3.38
C GLU A 360 -7.20 8.36 4.45
N SER A 361 -6.19 9.15 4.85
CA SER A 361 -6.29 10.10 5.97
C SER A 361 -7.38 11.15 5.77
N ASP A 362 -7.62 11.59 4.53
CA ASP A 362 -8.68 12.57 4.23
C ASP A 362 -10.08 11.98 4.43
N LYS A 363 -10.28 10.71 4.08
CA LYS A 363 -11.55 10.00 4.31
C LYS A 363 -11.77 9.74 5.80
N ALA A 364 -10.71 9.38 6.53
CA ALA A 364 -10.76 9.23 7.99
C ALA A 364 -11.17 10.56 8.66
N GLU A 365 -10.60 11.68 8.22
CA GLU A 365 -10.94 13.02 8.72
C GLU A 365 -12.41 13.39 8.46
N GLN A 366 -12.88 13.14 7.23
CA GLN A 366 -14.28 13.38 6.86
C GLN A 366 -15.23 12.55 7.72
N LEU A 367 -14.92 11.26 7.91
CA LEU A 367 -15.70 10.37 8.75
C LEU A 367 -15.79 10.88 10.19
N TYR A 368 -14.65 11.19 10.83
CA TYR A 368 -14.66 11.71 12.20
C TYR A 368 -15.38 13.06 12.32
N THR A 369 -15.25 13.93 11.33
CA THR A 369 -15.97 15.22 11.30
C THR A 369 -17.49 15.02 11.17
N MET A 370 -17.92 14.05 10.38
CA MET A 370 -19.33 13.67 10.27
C MET A 370 -19.87 13.09 11.59
N LEU A 371 -19.10 12.20 12.24
CA LEU A 371 -19.46 11.61 13.53
C LEU A 371 -19.61 12.68 14.61
N LEU A 372 -18.70 13.67 14.69
CA LEU A 372 -18.79 14.75 15.67
C LEU A 372 -20.11 15.53 15.62
N LYS A 373 -20.72 15.68 14.43
CA LYS A 373 -22.01 16.37 14.26
C LYS A 373 -23.20 15.57 14.80
N GLN A 374 -23.04 14.26 14.95
CA GLN A 374 -24.12 13.32 15.27
C GLN A 374 -23.97 12.74 16.68
N ILE A 375 -22.76 12.72 17.24
CA ILE A 375 -22.51 12.21 18.58
C ILE A 375 -23.19 13.09 19.65
N SER A 376 -24.18 12.51 20.31
CA SER A 376 -24.86 13.08 21.48
C SER A 376 -24.12 12.81 22.80
N ASN A 377 -23.41 11.69 22.90
CA ASN A 377 -22.67 11.28 24.10
C ASN A 377 -21.32 12.01 24.22
N GLU A 378 -21.09 12.70 25.36
CA GLU A 378 -19.85 13.41 25.65
C GLU A 378 -18.60 12.52 25.63
N ILE A 379 -18.67 11.29 26.14
CA ILE A 379 -17.53 10.37 26.17
C ILE A 379 -17.13 9.97 24.75
N SER A 380 -18.11 9.58 23.91
CA SER A 380 -17.88 9.28 22.50
C SER A 380 -17.35 10.50 21.75
N ARG A 381 -17.81 11.71 22.09
CA ARG A 381 -17.30 12.95 21.50
C ARG A 381 -15.84 13.18 21.85
N ALA A 382 -15.47 12.94 23.10
CA ALA A 382 -14.08 13.01 23.55
C ALA A 382 -13.19 11.98 22.84
N THR A 383 -13.68 10.76 22.62
CA THR A 383 -12.97 9.73 21.84
C THR A 383 -12.79 10.16 20.38
N CYS A 384 -13.83 10.71 19.75
CA CYS A 384 -13.74 11.21 18.38
C CYS A 384 -12.73 12.37 18.25
N TYR A 385 -12.74 13.33 19.17
CA TYR A 385 -11.71 14.37 19.23
C TYR A 385 -10.30 13.79 19.45
N ASN A 386 -10.16 12.78 20.31
CA ASN A 386 -8.87 12.11 20.49
C ASN A 386 -8.37 11.48 19.18
N ASN A 387 -9.23 10.83 18.41
CA ASN A 387 -8.85 10.20 17.14
C ASN A 387 -8.50 11.24 16.06
N LEU A 388 -9.21 12.36 16.01
CA LEU A 388 -8.80 13.51 15.18
C LEU A 388 -7.43 14.05 15.62
N GLY A 389 -7.15 14.11 16.92
CA GLY A 389 -5.84 14.47 17.45
C GLY A 389 -4.74 13.52 16.97
N VAL A 390 -4.99 12.20 16.98
CA VAL A 390 -4.06 11.18 16.46
C VAL A 390 -3.79 11.42 14.97
N LEU A 391 -4.85 11.60 14.19
CA LEU A 391 -4.77 11.83 12.75
C LEU A 391 -3.99 13.11 12.40
N LYS A 392 -4.26 14.22 13.10
CA LYS A 392 -3.52 15.47 12.88
C LYS A 392 -2.05 15.35 13.28
N ASN A 393 -1.75 14.60 14.34
CA ASN A 393 -0.39 14.32 14.75
C ASN A 393 0.36 13.48 13.71
N SER A 394 -0.30 12.47 13.12
CA SER A 394 0.30 11.64 12.06
C SER A 394 0.51 12.40 10.75
N GLN A 395 -0.32 13.42 10.47
CA GLN A 395 -0.12 14.40 9.39
C GLN A 395 0.95 15.48 9.66
N GLY A 396 1.56 15.51 10.86
CA GLY A 396 2.49 16.58 11.25
C GLY A 396 1.83 17.94 11.57
N LYS A 397 0.48 18.00 11.61
CA LYS A 397 -0.28 19.20 11.99
C LYS A 397 -0.40 19.29 13.51
N TYR A 398 0.74 19.51 14.17
CA TYR A 398 0.84 19.39 15.63
C TYR A 398 -0.04 20.37 16.40
N ASN A 399 -0.21 21.61 15.93
CA ASN A 399 -1.09 22.58 16.59
C ASN A 399 -2.56 22.13 16.60
N ASP A 400 -3.06 21.65 15.45
CA ASP A 400 -4.43 21.11 15.33
C ASP A 400 -4.59 19.88 16.23
N ALA A 401 -3.56 19.01 16.29
CA ALA A 401 -3.57 17.84 17.15
C ALA A 401 -3.71 18.22 18.64
N VAL A 402 -2.93 19.21 19.11
CA VAL A 402 -3.03 19.74 20.47
C VAL A 402 -4.44 20.27 20.73
N GLU A 403 -5.02 21.04 19.82
CA GLU A 403 -6.38 21.59 19.98
C GLU A 403 -7.43 20.47 20.16
N PHE A 404 -7.39 19.44 19.31
CA PHE A 404 -8.31 18.32 19.41
C PHE A 404 -8.11 17.50 20.69
N TYR A 405 -6.86 17.23 21.08
CA TYR A 405 -6.59 16.54 22.35
C TYR A 405 -7.02 17.35 23.57
N GLN A 406 -6.89 18.68 23.55
CA GLN A 406 -7.38 19.56 24.61
C GLN A 406 -8.90 19.54 24.70
N LYS A 407 -9.62 19.55 23.57
CA LYS A 407 -11.09 19.38 23.55
C LYS A 407 -11.50 18.04 24.16
N ALA A 408 -10.82 16.96 23.80
CA ALA A 408 -11.06 15.64 24.38
C ALA A 408 -10.78 15.61 25.89
N LEU A 409 -9.66 16.19 26.33
CA LEU A 409 -9.26 16.27 27.74
C LEU A 409 -10.31 17.04 28.55
N HIS A 410 -10.75 18.20 28.09
CA HIS A 410 -11.74 19.03 28.80
C HIS A 410 -13.07 18.30 29.03
N ILE A 411 -13.53 17.52 28.06
CA ILE A 411 -14.74 16.71 28.23
C ILE A 411 -14.50 15.59 29.25
N ARG A 412 -13.35 14.91 29.17
CA ARG A 412 -12.98 13.84 30.10
C ARG A 412 -12.80 14.36 31.53
N GLU A 413 -12.27 15.55 31.74
CA GLU A 413 -12.12 16.17 33.07
C GLU A 413 -13.47 16.49 33.72
N LYS A 414 -14.48 16.83 32.92
CA LYS A 414 -15.85 17.04 33.40
C LYS A 414 -16.60 15.76 33.68
N THR A 415 -16.26 14.68 32.97
CA THR A 415 -17.05 13.44 32.96
C THR A 415 -16.46 12.37 33.87
N PHE A 416 -15.14 12.29 33.98
CA PHE A 416 -14.44 11.28 34.75
C PHE A 416 -13.99 11.79 36.12
N SER A 417 -13.67 10.86 37.02
CA SER A 417 -13.01 11.19 38.27
C SER A 417 -11.57 11.70 38.01
N PRO A 418 -10.99 12.53 38.90
CA PRO A 418 -9.67 13.15 38.69
C PRO A 418 -8.51 12.18 38.42
N ASN A 419 -8.64 10.92 38.87
CA ASN A 419 -7.62 9.89 38.71
C ASN A 419 -8.01 8.82 37.68
N HIS A 420 -8.98 9.09 36.81
CA HIS A 420 -9.43 8.12 35.82
C HIS A 420 -8.35 7.86 34.75
N PRO A 421 -8.07 6.60 34.35
CA PRO A 421 -7.05 6.26 33.35
C PRO A 421 -7.21 7.01 32.00
N GLY A 422 -8.44 7.34 31.61
CA GLY A 422 -8.71 8.12 30.40
C GLY A 422 -8.14 9.55 30.43
N LEU A 423 -7.96 10.14 31.62
CA LEU A 423 -7.25 11.43 31.76
C LEU A 423 -5.75 11.24 31.52
N ALA A 424 -5.16 10.20 32.10
CA ALA A 424 -3.75 9.87 31.87
C ALA A 424 -3.43 9.62 30.39
N ALA A 425 -4.31 8.92 29.67
CA ALA A 425 -4.17 8.72 28.23
C ALA A 425 -4.19 10.05 27.45
N SER A 426 -5.08 10.98 27.84
CA SER A 426 -5.18 12.31 27.22
C SER A 426 -3.91 13.14 27.44
N TYR A 427 -3.43 13.21 28.69
CA TYR A 427 -2.18 13.89 29.03
C TYR A 427 -0.97 13.26 28.34
N ASN A 428 -0.94 11.92 28.20
CA ASN A 428 0.11 11.22 27.46
C ASN A 428 0.13 11.63 25.97
N ASN A 429 -1.03 11.68 25.33
CA ASN A 429 -1.12 12.05 23.91
C ASN A 429 -0.71 13.51 23.68
N ILE A 430 -1.13 14.43 24.56
CA ILE A 430 -0.70 15.83 24.53
C ILE A 430 0.82 15.92 24.72
N GLY A 431 1.39 15.17 25.67
CA GLY A 431 2.82 15.09 25.90
C GLY A 431 3.60 14.62 24.67
N ALA A 432 3.07 13.64 23.93
CA ALA A 432 3.65 13.14 22.69
C ALA A 432 3.70 14.21 21.59
N VAL A 433 2.62 14.98 21.43
CA VAL A 433 2.61 16.06 20.43
C VAL A 433 3.60 17.17 20.80
N TYR A 434 3.64 17.60 22.07
CA TYR A 434 4.63 18.60 22.49
C TYR A 434 6.07 18.11 22.34
N HIS A 435 6.32 16.81 22.59
CA HIS A 435 7.64 16.22 22.35
C HIS A 435 8.01 16.27 20.86
N ASN A 436 7.08 15.94 19.96
CA ASN A 436 7.27 16.04 18.51
C ASN A 436 7.53 17.50 18.06
N MET A 437 6.92 18.48 18.72
CA MET A 437 7.16 19.91 18.48
C MET A 437 8.51 20.42 19.02
N GLY A 438 9.25 19.61 19.78
CA GLY A 438 10.46 20.06 20.49
C GLY A 438 10.17 20.90 21.75
N GLU A 439 8.90 21.01 22.15
CA GLU A 439 8.46 21.74 23.34
C GLU A 439 8.61 20.87 24.61
N TYR A 440 9.86 20.48 24.90
CA TYR A 440 10.18 19.46 25.89
C TYR A 440 9.67 19.75 27.31
N SER A 441 9.64 21.02 27.73
CA SER A 441 9.09 21.39 29.05
C SER A 441 7.59 21.10 29.14
N LYS A 442 6.80 21.43 28.11
CA LYS A 442 5.35 21.13 28.07
C LYS A 442 5.09 19.63 27.96
N ALA A 443 5.95 18.91 27.22
CA ALA A 443 5.90 17.46 27.12
C ALA A 443 6.12 16.80 28.49
N LEU A 444 7.16 17.19 29.23
CA LEU A 444 7.44 16.69 30.58
C LEU A 444 6.27 16.93 31.52
N SER A 445 5.75 18.16 31.60
CA SER A 445 4.60 18.47 32.47
C SER A 445 3.38 17.58 32.17
N SER A 446 3.11 17.33 30.89
CA SER A 446 1.99 16.48 30.47
C SER A 446 2.24 15.00 30.81
N TYR A 447 3.43 14.48 30.54
CA TYR A 447 3.78 13.09 30.88
C TYR A 447 3.85 12.84 32.39
N GLU A 448 4.36 13.78 33.17
CA GLU A 448 4.41 13.71 34.64
C GLU A 448 2.99 13.69 35.22
N ARG A 449 2.07 14.51 34.69
CA ARG A 449 0.66 14.47 35.09
C ARG A 449 0.00 13.14 34.76
N SER A 450 0.28 12.58 33.57
CA SER A 450 -0.18 11.24 33.20
C SER A 450 0.37 10.16 34.15
N LEU A 451 1.66 10.21 34.47
CA LEU A 451 2.32 9.29 35.40
C LEU A 451 1.71 9.37 36.81
N GLU A 452 1.44 10.57 37.32
CA GLU A 452 0.82 10.78 38.63
C GLU A 452 -0.56 10.08 38.71
N ILE A 453 -1.41 10.30 37.70
CA ILE A 453 -2.73 9.66 37.62
C ILE A 453 -2.57 8.13 37.57
N ARG A 454 -1.68 7.61 36.72
CA ARG A 454 -1.43 6.17 36.58
C ARG A 454 -0.91 5.54 37.87
N LYS A 455 -0.05 6.22 38.64
CA LYS A 455 0.45 5.73 39.94
C LYS A 455 -0.66 5.53 40.97
N ILE A 456 -1.71 6.36 40.91
CA ILE A 456 -2.86 6.26 41.79
C ILE A 456 -3.84 5.18 41.29
N ALA A 457 -4.05 5.13 39.97
CA ALA A 457 -5.09 4.29 39.37
C ALA A 457 -4.67 2.83 39.13
N LEU A 458 -3.37 2.54 39.03
CA LEU A 458 -2.85 1.25 38.58
C LEU A 458 -1.90 0.61 39.62
N PRO A 459 -1.75 -0.73 39.59
CA PRO A 459 -0.76 -1.42 40.41
C PRO A 459 0.67 -0.94 40.13
N PRO A 460 1.60 -1.00 41.11
CA PRO A 460 2.96 -0.44 40.98
C PRO A 460 3.80 -0.97 39.80
N ASN A 461 3.51 -2.18 39.33
CA ASN A 461 4.23 -2.85 38.24
C ASN A 461 3.40 -2.91 36.93
N HIS A 462 2.37 -2.08 36.78
CA HIS A 462 1.57 -2.07 35.57
C HIS A 462 2.36 -1.56 34.35
N PRO A 463 2.26 -2.20 33.16
CA PRO A 463 3.00 -1.79 31.95
C PRO A 463 2.86 -0.31 31.56
N ASP A 464 1.68 0.29 31.72
CA ASP A 464 1.45 1.73 31.51
C ASP A 464 2.36 2.67 32.33
N LEU A 465 2.76 2.26 33.54
CA LEU A 465 3.73 3.01 34.33
C LEU A 465 5.09 2.97 33.65
N ALA A 466 5.52 1.81 33.15
CA ALA A 466 6.75 1.68 32.39
C ALA A 466 6.72 2.56 31.13
N SER A 467 5.63 2.54 30.36
CA SER A 467 5.47 3.40 29.18
C SER A 467 5.57 4.89 29.52
N SER A 468 5.01 5.31 30.66
CA SER A 468 5.12 6.70 31.14
C SER A 468 6.57 7.09 31.46
N TYR A 469 7.28 6.23 32.21
CA TYR A 469 8.70 6.44 32.51
C TYR A 469 9.57 6.44 31.25
N ASN A 470 9.26 5.57 30.29
CA ASN A 470 9.96 5.54 29.00
C ASN A 470 9.79 6.85 28.22
N ASN A 471 8.57 7.41 28.18
CA ASN A 471 8.30 8.66 27.49
C ASN A 471 9.01 9.85 28.16
N ILE A 472 9.02 9.90 29.49
CA ILE A 472 9.77 10.90 30.26
C ILE A 472 11.28 10.76 29.99
N GLY A 473 11.80 9.53 29.99
CA GLY A 473 13.20 9.24 29.66
C GLY A 473 13.59 9.73 28.27
N LEU A 474 12.70 9.56 27.28
CA LEU A 474 12.91 10.04 25.92
C LEU A 474 13.02 11.56 25.85
N VAL A 475 12.17 12.28 26.58
CA VAL A 475 12.24 13.74 26.63
C VAL A 475 13.55 14.20 27.28
N TYR A 476 13.95 13.61 28.40
CA TYR A 476 15.23 13.94 29.05
C TYR A 476 16.44 13.62 28.17
N ASN A 477 16.42 12.51 27.44
CA ASN A 477 17.50 12.17 26.50
C ASN A 477 17.64 13.23 25.41
N ASN A 478 16.53 13.68 24.82
CA ASN A 478 16.54 14.72 23.79
C ASN A 478 16.97 16.10 24.33
N MET A 479 16.77 16.37 25.62
CA MET A 479 17.29 17.56 26.29
C MET A 479 18.78 17.47 26.65
N GLY A 480 19.43 16.32 26.47
CA GLY A 480 20.81 16.08 26.92
C GLY A 480 20.94 15.82 28.44
N GLU A 481 19.82 15.66 29.14
CA GLU A 481 19.76 15.40 30.59
C GLU A 481 19.92 13.89 30.87
N TYR A 482 21.05 13.33 30.42
CA TYR A 482 21.26 11.88 30.32
C TYR A 482 21.09 11.11 31.64
N SER A 483 21.48 11.70 32.78
CA SER A 483 21.30 11.05 34.09
C SER A 483 19.82 10.87 34.46
N LYS A 484 18.97 11.85 34.14
CA LYS A 484 17.52 11.75 34.36
C LYS A 484 16.86 10.79 33.37
N ALA A 485 17.36 10.76 32.14
CA ALA A 485 16.94 9.81 31.11
C ALA A 485 17.20 8.37 31.55
N LEU A 486 18.43 8.06 31.98
CA LEU A 486 18.81 6.74 32.51
C LEU A 486 17.93 6.32 33.67
N SER A 487 17.76 7.19 34.68
CA SER A 487 16.92 6.88 35.85
C SER A 487 15.48 6.53 35.45
N SER A 488 14.92 7.25 34.47
CA SER A 488 13.56 7.00 33.97
C SER A 488 13.50 5.68 33.18
N TYR A 489 14.45 5.42 32.28
CA TYR A 489 14.49 4.19 31.50
C TYR A 489 14.78 2.95 32.36
N GLU A 490 15.65 3.04 33.35
CA GLU A 490 15.91 1.96 34.30
C GLU A 490 14.67 1.61 35.11
N ARG A 491 13.91 2.62 35.57
CA ARG A 491 12.64 2.39 36.25
C ARG A 491 11.61 1.73 35.32
N SER A 492 11.54 2.15 34.06
CA SER A 492 10.71 1.48 33.05
C SER A 492 11.13 0.02 32.85
N LEU A 493 12.43 -0.25 32.77
CA LEU A 493 12.98 -1.59 32.56
C LEU A 493 12.67 -2.50 33.75
N GLU A 494 12.81 -2.00 34.98
CA GLU A 494 12.50 -2.73 36.21
C GLU A 494 11.04 -3.19 36.23
N ILE A 495 10.10 -2.29 35.93
CA ILE A 495 8.66 -2.61 35.86
C ILE A 495 8.41 -3.67 34.78
N ARG A 496 8.98 -3.49 33.57
CA ARG A 496 8.82 -4.45 32.46
C ARG A 496 9.38 -5.83 32.77
N LYS A 497 10.52 -5.93 33.48
CA LYS A 497 11.10 -7.22 33.90
C LYS A 497 10.20 -8.01 34.84
N ILE A 498 9.40 -7.31 35.65
CA ILE A 498 8.44 -7.94 36.57
C ILE A 498 7.15 -8.30 35.82
N ALA A 499 6.68 -7.42 34.93
CA ALA A 499 5.37 -7.55 34.30
C ALA A 499 5.36 -8.44 33.05
N LEU A 500 6.51 -8.65 32.38
CA LEU A 500 6.58 -9.27 31.06
C LEU A 500 7.51 -10.50 31.03
N PRO A 501 7.29 -11.44 30.10
CA PRO A 501 8.23 -12.55 29.87
C PRO A 501 9.65 -12.07 29.53
N PRO A 502 10.71 -12.84 29.87
CA PRO A 502 12.10 -12.42 29.69
C PRO A 502 12.53 -12.00 28.28
N ASN A 503 11.85 -12.51 27.25
CA ASN A 503 12.15 -12.24 25.84
C ASN A 503 11.10 -11.33 25.17
N HIS A 504 10.32 -10.59 25.95
CA HIS A 504 9.32 -9.68 25.39
C HIS A 504 9.96 -8.49 24.64
N PRO A 505 9.45 -8.09 23.45
CA PRO A 505 10.02 -6.98 22.66
C PRO A 505 10.17 -5.64 23.41
N ASP A 506 9.27 -5.34 24.35
CA ASP A 506 9.36 -4.15 25.19
C ASP A 506 10.63 -4.11 26.07
N LEU A 507 11.16 -5.26 26.47
CA LEU A 507 12.44 -5.33 27.17
C LEU A 507 13.59 -4.95 26.24
N ALA A 508 13.58 -5.45 25.00
CA ALA A 508 14.55 -5.06 23.98
C ALA A 508 14.51 -3.54 23.73
N SER A 509 13.30 -2.97 23.62
CA SER A 509 13.13 -1.52 23.46
C SER A 509 13.71 -0.72 24.62
N SER A 510 13.52 -1.17 25.86
CA SER A 510 14.13 -0.52 27.04
C SER A 510 15.65 -0.59 27.01
N TYR A 511 16.23 -1.75 26.69
CA TYR A 511 17.68 -1.88 26.55
C TYR A 511 18.25 -1.04 25.41
N ASN A 512 17.53 -0.94 24.28
CA ASN A 512 17.91 -0.07 23.17
C ASN A 512 17.95 1.40 23.59
N ASN A 513 16.94 1.88 24.32
CA ASN A 513 16.90 3.27 24.78
C ASN A 513 18.01 3.59 25.78
N ILE A 514 18.30 2.67 26.71
CA ILE A 514 19.44 2.80 27.63
C ILE A 514 20.77 2.83 26.85
N GLY A 515 20.91 1.95 25.85
CA GLY A 515 22.07 1.91 24.97
C GLY A 515 22.30 3.24 24.23
N ALA A 516 21.22 3.85 23.73
CA ALA A 516 21.28 5.16 23.07
C ALA A 516 21.74 6.27 24.00
N VAL A 517 21.28 6.28 25.26
CA VAL A 517 21.75 7.27 26.24
C VAL A 517 23.25 7.09 26.52
N TYR A 518 23.73 5.85 26.71
CA TYR A 518 25.15 5.61 26.91
C TYR A 518 26.01 5.97 25.69
N ASP A 519 25.53 5.72 24.47
CA ASP A 519 26.22 6.13 23.24
C ASP A 519 26.35 7.66 23.17
N ASN A 520 25.25 8.38 23.44
CA ASN A 520 25.25 9.85 23.50
C ASN A 520 26.19 10.41 24.59
N MET A 521 26.44 9.67 25.67
CA MET A 521 27.40 10.02 26.71
C MET A 521 28.85 9.68 26.35
N GLY A 522 29.11 8.97 25.24
CA GLY A 522 30.42 8.43 24.89
C GLY A 522 30.83 7.19 25.71
N GLU A 523 29.90 6.60 26.46
CA GLU A 523 30.09 5.41 27.29
C GLU A 523 29.91 4.13 26.45
N TYR A 524 30.69 4.01 25.38
CA TYR A 524 30.46 3.07 24.28
C TYR A 524 30.38 1.59 24.71
N LEU A 525 31.15 1.16 25.72
CA LEU A 525 31.10 -0.22 26.20
C LEU A 525 29.76 -0.55 26.90
N LYS A 526 29.17 0.41 27.63
CA LYS A 526 27.85 0.25 28.24
C LYS A 526 26.74 0.30 27.19
N ALA A 527 26.93 1.14 26.16
CA ALA A 527 26.04 1.19 25.00
C ALA A 527 26.00 -0.16 24.28
N LEU A 528 27.16 -0.72 23.93
CA LEU A 528 27.28 -2.04 23.30
C LEU A 528 26.60 -3.13 24.13
N SER A 529 26.91 -3.22 25.43
CA SER A 529 26.29 -4.22 26.31
C SER A 529 24.75 -4.13 26.31
N SER A 530 24.21 -2.92 26.31
CA SER A 530 22.75 -2.70 26.28
C SER A 530 22.16 -3.05 24.91
N TYR A 531 22.78 -2.62 23.82
CA TYR A 531 22.33 -2.95 22.45
C TYR A 531 22.45 -4.44 22.14
N GLU A 532 23.50 -5.12 22.59
CA GLU A 532 23.66 -6.57 22.43
C GLU A 532 22.56 -7.34 23.17
N ARG A 533 22.21 -6.91 24.39
CA ARG A 533 21.10 -7.51 25.14
C ARG A 533 19.75 -7.29 24.44
N SER A 534 19.53 -6.09 23.88
CA SER A 534 18.36 -5.80 23.05
C SER A 534 18.31 -6.70 21.81
N LEU A 535 19.44 -6.85 21.12
CA LEU A 535 19.57 -7.69 19.93
C LEU A 535 19.30 -9.16 20.23
N GLU A 536 19.82 -9.69 21.34
CA GLU A 536 19.58 -11.07 21.79
C GLU A 536 18.08 -11.36 21.96
N ILE A 537 17.38 -10.49 22.69
CA ILE A 537 15.93 -10.59 22.89
C ILE A 537 15.20 -10.51 21.54
N THR A 538 15.59 -9.54 20.70
CA THR A 538 14.96 -9.33 19.38
C THR A 538 15.13 -10.53 18.46
N LYS A 539 16.30 -11.19 18.46
CA LYS A 539 16.55 -12.41 17.67
C LYS A 539 15.69 -13.60 18.10
N ILE A 540 15.34 -13.67 19.39
CA ILE A 540 14.45 -14.72 19.91
C ILE A 540 12.98 -14.38 19.59
N ALA A 541 12.61 -13.11 19.69
CA ALA A 541 11.23 -12.67 19.55
C ALA A 541 10.75 -12.53 18.10
N LEU A 542 11.65 -12.29 17.14
CA LEU A 542 11.30 -11.93 15.76
C LEU A 542 11.98 -12.83 14.72
N PRO A 543 11.41 -12.97 13.51
CA PRO A 543 12.03 -13.70 12.41
C PRO A 543 13.40 -13.13 12.01
N PRO A 544 14.32 -13.95 11.44
CA PRO A 544 15.70 -13.55 11.14
C PRO A 544 15.89 -12.30 10.26
N ASN A 545 14.92 -12.01 9.38
CA ASN A 545 14.97 -10.87 8.45
C ASN A 545 13.97 -9.75 8.83
N HIS A 546 13.56 -9.68 10.09
CA HIS A 546 12.65 -8.63 10.54
C HIS A 546 13.35 -7.25 10.54
N PRO A 547 12.73 -6.16 10.04
CA PRO A 547 13.34 -4.83 9.98
C PRO A 547 13.92 -4.32 11.30
N THR A 548 13.30 -4.66 12.44
CA THR A 548 13.81 -4.31 13.78
C THR A 548 15.24 -4.83 14.04
N LEU A 549 15.60 -6.01 13.50
CA LEU A 549 16.97 -6.52 13.60
C LEU A 549 17.96 -5.64 12.84
N ALA A 550 17.55 -5.09 11.69
CA ALA A 550 18.37 -4.15 10.94
C ALA A 550 18.66 -2.88 11.74
N SER A 551 17.66 -2.35 12.47
CA SER A 551 17.85 -1.20 13.37
C SER A 551 18.83 -1.51 14.50
N SER A 552 18.71 -2.68 15.14
CA SER A 552 19.65 -3.10 16.20
C SER A 552 21.09 -3.23 15.68
N TYR A 553 21.29 -3.84 14.51
CA TYR A 553 22.62 -3.91 13.88
C TYR A 553 23.15 -2.53 13.51
N ASN A 554 22.31 -1.63 13.02
CA ASN A 554 22.70 -0.26 12.71
C ASN A 554 23.18 0.49 13.96
N ASN A 555 22.49 0.35 15.09
CA ASN A 555 22.88 1.01 16.35
C ASN A 555 24.23 0.50 16.86
N ILE A 556 24.46 -0.82 16.83
CA ILE A 556 25.77 -1.40 17.19
C ILE A 556 26.87 -0.91 16.23
N GLY A 557 26.57 -0.86 14.93
CA GLY A 557 27.47 -0.32 13.92
C GLY A 557 27.86 1.14 14.18
N ALA A 558 26.90 1.97 14.59
CA ALA A 558 27.12 3.36 14.96
C ALA A 558 28.06 3.50 16.17
N VAL A 559 27.88 2.68 17.21
CA VAL A 559 28.78 2.70 18.37
C VAL A 559 30.21 2.34 17.97
N TYR A 560 30.41 1.28 17.16
CA TYR A 560 31.74 0.93 16.67
C TYR A 560 32.35 2.01 15.76
N HIS A 561 31.52 2.68 14.94
CA HIS A 561 31.98 3.83 14.16
C HIS A 561 32.47 4.96 15.06
N ASN A 562 31.72 5.30 16.12
CA ASN A 562 32.08 6.34 17.07
C ASN A 562 33.35 5.99 17.88
N MET A 563 33.62 4.70 18.08
CA MET A 563 34.88 4.20 18.66
C MET A 563 36.08 4.23 17.70
N GLY A 564 35.87 4.54 16.41
CA GLY A 564 36.91 4.44 15.37
C GLY A 564 37.20 3.01 14.90
N GLU A 565 36.41 2.03 15.33
CA GLU A 565 36.52 0.60 14.98
C GLU A 565 35.81 0.31 13.65
N TYR A 566 36.26 0.98 12.58
CA TYR A 566 35.55 1.07 11.30
C TYR A 566 35.27 -0.29 10.65
N SER A 567 36.19 -1.26 10.72
CA SER A 567 35.97 -2.60 10.17
C SER A 567 34.82 -3.35 10.86
N LYS A 568 34.66 -3.17 12.18
CA LYS A 568 33.52 -3.75 12.92
C LYS A 568 32.24 -3.02 12.56
N ALA A 569 32.27 -1.69 12.50
CA ALA A 569 31.12 -0.88 12.10
C ALA A 569 30.57 -1.29 10.73
N LEU A 570 31.46 -1.47 9.75
CA LEU A 570 31.12 -1.91 8.40
C LEU A 570 30.38 -3.26 8.42
N SER A 571 30.92 -4.26 9.13
CA SER A 571 30.29 -5.58 9.23
C SER A 571 28.86 -5.52 9.79
N TRP A 572 28.62 -4.66 10.78
CA TRP A 572 27.28 -4.48 11.35
C TRP A 572 26.33 -3.72 10.42
N TYR A 573 26.81 -2.67 9.75
CA TYR A 573 26.01 -1.94 8.77
C TYR A 573 25.65 -2.79 7.54
N GLU A 574 26.56 -3.65 7.08
CA GLU A 574 26.30 -4.58 5.97
C GLU A 574 25.19 -5.58 6.32
N ARG A 575 25.20 -6.14 7.53
CA ARG A 575 24.10 -7.00 8.03
C ARG A 575 22.76 -6.27 8.10
N SER A 576 22.79 -5.00 8.54
CA SER A 576 21.60 -4.14 8.53
C SER A 576 21.07 -3.93 7.11
N LEU A 577 21.96 -3.62 6.17
CA LEU A 577 21.62 -3.40 4.76
C LEU A 577 21.07 -4.66 4.10
N GLU A 578 21.63 -5.84 4.37
CA GLU A 578 21.16 -7.12 3.83
C GLU A 578 19.70 -7.39 4.21
N ILE A 579 19.36 -7.23 5.49
CA ILE A 579 17.96 -7.38 5.96
C ILE A 579 17.05 -6.36 5.28
N LYS A 580 17.46 -5.09 5.20
CA LYS A 580 16.66 -4.05 4.55
C LYS A 580 16.44 -4.31 3.06
N LYS A 581 17.42 -4.86 2.33
CA LYS A 581 17.26 -5.24 0.92
C LYS A 581 16.24 -6.35 0.70
N ILE A 582 16.09 -7.25 1.68
CA ILE A 582 15.10 -8.32 1.64
C ILE A 582 13.70 -7.77 2.01
N ALA A 583 13.63 -6.87 2.99
CA ALA A 583 12.38 -6.42 3.56
C ALA A 583 11.74 -5.21 2.85
N LEU A 584 12.51 -4.44 2.08
CA LEU A 584 12.06 -3.16 1.51
C LEU A 584 12.19 -3.13 -0.02
N PRO A 585 11.36 -2.34 -0.72
CA PRO A 585 11.53 -2.08 -2.14
C PRO A 585 12.91 -1.51 -2.48
N PRO A 586 13.46 -1.77 -3.68
CA PRO A 586 14.84 -1.38 -4.04
C PRO A 586 15.17 0.11 -3.91
N ASN A 587 14.16 0.99 -3.98
CA ASN A 587 14.30 2.45 -3.91
C ASN A 587 13.75 3.04 -2.60
N HIS A 588 13.61 2.25 -1.55
CA HIS A 588 13.12 2.73 -0.26
C HIS A 588 14.15 3.66 0.41
N PRO A 589 13.76 4.82 0.98
CA PRO A 589 14.68 5.78 1.61
C PRO A 589 15.61 5.17 2.68
N ASP A 590 15.14 4.19 3.45
CA ASP A 590 15.96 3.53 4.47
C ASP A 590 17.19 2.79 3.93
N LEU A 591 17.14 2.34 2.66
CA LEU A 591 18.31 1.78 1.98
C LEU A 591 19.33 2.90 1.72
N ALA A 592 18.88 4.09 1.33
CA ALA A 592 19.76 5.23 1.11
C ALA A 592 20.51 5.63 2.40
N SER A 593 19.84 5.59 3.55
CA SER A 593 20.47 5.85 4.85
C SER A 593 21.52 4.80 5.19
N SER A 594 21.27 3.52 4.93
CA SER A 594 22.26 2.45 5.13
C SER A 594 23.49 2.62 4.23
N TYR A 595 23.30 2.94 2.95
CA TYR A 595 24.41 3.25 2.04
C TYR A 595 25.19 4.49 2.48
N ASN A 596 24.51 5.50 3.03
CA ASN A 596 25.17 6.69 3.56
C ASN A 596 26.08 6.35 4.75
N ASN A 597 25.61 5.53 5.69
CA ASN A 597 26.41 5.10 6.85
C ASN A 597 27.64 4.29 6.42
N ILE A 598 27.49 3.39 5.46
CA ILE A 598 28.60 2.61 4.88
C ILE A 598 29.59 3.55 4.16
N GLY A 599 29.09 4.52 3.39
CA GLY A 599 29.91 5.53 2.71
C GLY A 599 30.74 6.36 3.69
N LEU A 600 30.16 6.72 4.83
CA LEU A 600 30.86 7.45 5.90
C LEU A 600 32.00 6.62 6.50
N VAL A 601 31.74 5.34 6.79
CA VAL A 601 32.78 4.43 7.29
C VAL A 601 33.94 4.30 6.29
N TYR A 602 33.65 4.07 5.00
CA TYR A 602 34.70 3.98 3.98
C TYR A 602 35.48 5.29 3.83
N ASN A 603 34.83 6.45 3.91
CA ASN A 603 35.51 7.74 3.86
C ASN A 603 36.50 7.88 5.03
N ASN A 604 36.08 7.51 6.25
CA ASN A 604 36.94 7.60 7.43
C ASN A 604 38.10 6.58 7.41
N MET A 605 37.95 5.47 6.67
CA MET A 605 39.03 4.52 6.38
C MET A 605 39.98 4.99 5.27
N GLY A 606 39.67 6.09 4.57
CA GLY A 606 40.41 6.54 3.39
C GLY A 606 40.12 5.75 2.12
N GLU A 607 39.12 4.87 2.12
CA GLU A 607 38.69 4.07 0.97
C GLU A 607 37.72 4.87 0.08
N TYR A 608 38.19 6.01 -0.43
CA TYR A 608 37.35 7.04 -1.05
C TYR A 608 36.51 6.55 -2.25
N LEU A 609 37.03 5.64 -3.07
CA LEU A 609 36.26 5.10 -4.20
C LEU A 609 35.03 4.27 -3.75
N LYS A 610 35.17 3.50 -2.66
CA LYS A 610 34.03 2.76 -2.09
C LYS A 610 33.05 3.68 -1.38
N ALA A 611 33.56 4.75 -0.75
CA ALA A 611 32.74 5.80 -0.17
C ALA A 611 31.87 6.49 -1.24
N LEU A 612 32.47 6.91 -2.36
CA LEU A 612 31.76 7.50 -3.50
C LEU A 612 30.68 6.56 -4.03
N SER A 613 31.01 5.29 -4.30
CA SER A 613 30.03 4.32 -4.80
C SER A 613 28.83 4.18 -3.86
N SER A 614 29.07 4.16 -2.54
CA SER A 614 28.01 4.08 -1.54
C SER A 614 27.15 5.35 -1.49
N TYR A 615 27.77 6.53 -1.49
CA TYR A 615 27.05 7.80 -1.49
C TYR A 615 26.28 8.06 -2.80
N GLU A 616 26.83 7.66 -3.94
CA GLU A 616 26.16 7.74 -5.25
C GLU A 616 24.91 6.85 -5.27
N ARG A 617 25.01 5.62 -4.75
CA ARG A 617 23.85 4.72 -4.62
C ARG A 617 22.79 5.30 -3.68
N SER A 618 23.19 5.92 -2.58
CA SER A 618 22.29 6.64 -1.67
C SER A 618 21.59 7.80 -2.38
N LEU A 619 22.35 8.59 -3.16
CA LEU A 619 21.81 9.73 -3.92
C LEU A 619 20.84 9.29 -5.02
N GLU A 620 21.13 8.19 -5.73
CA GLU A 620 20.24 7.63 -6.76
C GLU A 620 18.88 7.27 -6.17
N ILE A 621 18.86 6.55 -5.05
CA ILE A 621 17.62 6.17 -4.35
C ILE A 621 16.84 7.42 -3.92
N LYS A 622 17.52 8.40 -3.32
CA LYS A 622 16.87 9.65 -2.88
C LYS A 622 16.31 10.47 -4.05
N LYS A 623 16.97 10.50 -5.21
CA LYS A 623 16.46 11.21 -6.41
C LYS A 623 15.16 10.61 -6.93
N ILE A 624 14.96 9.31 -6.74
CA ILE A 624 13.71 8.62 -7.11
C ILE A 624 12.64 8.88 -6.04
N ALA A 625 13.01 8.85 -4.75
CA ALA A 625 12.07 8.92 -3.65
C ALA A 625 11.63 10.34 -3.25
N LEU A 626 12.43 11.38 -3.57
CA LEU A 626 12.23 12.73 -3.06
C LEU A 626 12.10 13.77 -4.19
N PRO A 627 11.42 14.89 -3.95
CA PRO A 627 11.38 16.01 -4.89
C PRO A 627 12.78 16.55 -5.22
N PRO A 628 13.00 17.10 -6.44
CA PRO A 628 14.33 17.50 -6.91
C PRO A 628 15.12 18.49 -6.03
N ASN A 629 14.42 19.28 -5.22
CA ASN A 629 15.01 20.30 -4.33
C ASN A 629 14.88 19.93 -2.84
N HIS A 630 14.68 18.65 -2.52
CA HIS A 630 14.60 18.23 -1.11
C HIS A 630 15.95 18.39 -0.39
N PRO A 631 16.01 18.94 0.84
CA PRO A 631 17.26 19.15 1.59
C PRO A 631 18.15 17.90 1.70
N ASP A 632 17.57 16.70 1.82
CA ASP A 632 18.32 15.45 1.91
C ASP A 632 19.17 15.13 0.67
N LEU A 633 18.81 15.66 -0.50
CA LEU A 633 19.63 15.57 -1.71
C LEU A 633 20.89 16.44 -1.55
N ALA A 634 20.76 17.63 -0.97
CA ALA A 634 21.89 18.51 -0.68
C ALA A 634 22.89 17.85 0.29
N SER A 635 22.40 17.19 1.34
CA SER A 635 23.25 16.42 2.27
C SER A 635 24.03 15.31 1.55
N SER A 636 23.42 14.60 0.60
CA SER A 636 24.13 13.61 -0.22
C SER A 636 25.21 14.24 -1.11
N TYR A 637 24.94 15.39 -1.73
CA TYR A 637 25.95 16.13 -2.50
C TYR A 637 27.09 16.66 -1.61
N ASN A 638 26.80 17.10 -0.38
CA ASN A 638 27.83 17.48 0.59
C ASN A 638 28.75 16.30 0.93
N ASN A 639 28.20 15.11 1.17
CA ASN A 639 29.00 13.93 1.48
C ASN A 639 29.91 13.52 0.30
N ILE A 640 29.41 13.58 -0.94
CA ILE A 640 30.21 13.34 -2.15
C ILE A 640 31.30 14.42 -2.29
N GLY A 641 30.96 15.69 -2.07
CA GLY A 641 31.91 16.81 -2.12
C GLY A 641 33.03 16.67 -1.09
N LEU A 642 32.71 16.17 0.11
CA LEU A 642 33.68 15.89 1.16
C LEU A 642 34.68 14.82 0.73
N VAL A 643 34.21 13.72 0.13
CA VAL A 643 35.09 12.66 -0.36
C VAL A 643 36.01 13.18 -1.47
N TYR A 644 35.49 13.94 -2.45
CA TYR A 644 36.34 14.52 -3.48
C TYR A 644 37.36 15.52 -2.93
N ASN A 645 36.99 16.31 -1.92
CA ASN A 645 37.94 17.21 -1.26
C ASN A 645 39.06 16.42 -0.55
N ASN A 646 38.73 15.32 0.13
CA ASN A 646 39.71 14.45 0.78
C ASN A 646 40.64 13.74 -0.24
N MET A 647 40.15 13.50 -1.47
CA MET A 647 40.96 12.99 -2.58
C MET A 647 41.85 14.06 -3.24
N GLY A 648 41.67 15.35 -2.92
CA GLY A 648 42.32 16.47 -3.63
C GLY A 648 41.70 16.80 -5.00
N GLU A 649 40.55 16.21 -5.33
CA GLU A 649 39.80 16.44 -6.57
C GLU A 649 38.91 17.69 -6.43
N TYR A 650 39.55 18.85 -6.20
CA TYR A 650 38.87 20.06 -5.76
C TYR A 650 37.80 20.59 -6.72
N SER A 651 37.97 20.40 -8.03
CA SER A 651 36.96 20.80 -9.03
C SER A 651 35.65 20.03 -8.89
N LYS A 652 35.72 18.72 -8.63
CA LYS A 652 34.54 17.86 -8.39
C LYS A 652 33.93 18.14 -7.03
N ALA A 653 34.76 18.44 -6.02
CA ALA A 653 34.30 18.86 -4.70
C ALA A 653 33.48 20.15 -4.77
N LEU A 654 34.00 21.19 -5.44
CA LEU A 654 33.29 22.46 -5.67
C LEU A 654 31.97 22.22 -6.39
N SER A 655 31.97 21.48 -7.50
CA SER A 655 30.73 21.18 -8.24
C SER A 655 29.66 20.52 -7.38
N SER A 656 30.06 19.59 -6.50
CA SER A 656 29.15 18.91 -5.59
C SER A 656 28.61 19.85 -4.51
N TYR A 657 29.47 20.65 -3.87
CA TYR A 657 29.06 21.60 -2.86
C TYR A 657 28.22 22.75 -3.43
N GLU A 658 28.50 23.23 -4.63
CA GLU A 658 27.69 24.23 -5.32
C GLU A 658 26.29 23.70 -5.62
N ARG A 659 26.17 22.44 -6.06
CA ARG A 659 24.88 21.79 -6.27
C ARG A 659 24.09 21.64 -4.97
N SER A 660 24.76 21.28 -3.88
CA SER A 660 24.16 21.26 -2.54
C SER A 660 23.64 22.64 -2.12
N LEU A 661 24.47 23.68 -2.29
CA LEU A 661 24.11 25.06 -1.97
C LEU A 661 22.92 25.56 -2.80
N GLU A 662 22.85 25.20 -4.09
CA GLU A 662 21.71 25.55 -4.97
C GLU A 662 20.40 24.96 -4.44
N ILE A 663 20.40 23.68 -4.08
CA ILE A 663 19.22 23.00 -3.51
C ILE A 663 18.81 23.67 -2.19
N GLN A 664 19.77 23.90 -1.29
CA GLN A 664 19.50 24.51 0.02
C GLN A 664 18.96 25.94 -0.10
N LYS A 665 19.44 26.75 -1.06
CA LYS A 665 18.92 28.10 -1.28
C LYS A 665 17.45 28.13 -1.69
N ILE A 666 17.00 27.08 -2.37
CA ILE A 666 15.59 26.93 -2.76
C ILE A 666 14.77 26.39 -1.59
N ALA A 667 15.31 25.43 -0.85
CA ALA A 667 14.57 24.68 0.16
C ALA A 667 14.51 25.34 1.54
N LEU A 668 15.48 26.20 1.87
CA LEU A 668 15.67 26.72 3.23
C LEU A 668 15.59 28.26 3.28
N PRO A 669 15.19 28.83 4.43
CA PRO A 669 15.24 30.28 4.64
C PRO A 669 16.66 30.86 4.45
N PRO A 670 16.81 32.12 4.03
CA PRO A 670 18.12 32.72 3.69
C PRO A 670 19.19 32.68 4.79
N ASN A 671 18.79 32.62 6.06
CA ASN A 671 19.71 32.56 7.21
C ASN A 671 19.76 31.17 7.85
N HIS A 672 19.36 30.10 7.16
CA HIS A 672 19.42 28.76 7.73
C HIS A 672 20.88 28.31 7.96
N PRO A 673 21.25 27.72 9.11
CA PRO A 673 22.63 27.29 9.40
C PRO A 673 23.25 26.37 8.33
N ASP A 674 22.44 25.52 7.69
CA ASP A 674 22.95 24.63 6.63
C ASP A 674 23.52 25.38 5.41
N LEU A 675 22.97 26.57 5.08
CA LEU A 675 23.52 27.41 4.02
C LEU A 675 24.93 27.90 4.39
N ALA A 676 25.14 28.24 5.67
CA ALA A 676 26.46 28.62 6.17
C ALA A 676 27.44 27.45 6.13
N SER A 677 27.00 26.23 6.48
CA SER A 677 27.81 25.01 6.37
C SER A 677 28.24 24.75 4.93
N SER A 678 27.38 24.97 3.94
CA SER A 678 27.73 24.85 2.52
C SER A 678 28.77 25.88 2.09
N TYR A 679 28.62 27.15 2.48
CA TYR A 679 29.66 28.17 2.23
C TYR A 679 30.99 27.84 2.93
N LEU A 680 30.94 27.33 4.16
CA LEU A 680 32.12 26.89 4.89
C LEU A 680 32.86 25.78 4.14
N ASN A 681 32.14 24.78 3.62
CA ASN A 681 32.73 23.69 2.85
C ASN A 681 33.37 24.18 1.53
N ILE A 682 32.71 25.09 0.81
CA ILE A 682 33.27 25.71 -0.40
C ILE A 682 34.53 26.52 -0.07
N GLY A 683 34.49 27.31 1.01
CA GLY A 683 35.64 28.07 1.50
C GLY A 683 36.82 27.18 1.87
N LEU A 684 36.55 26.02 2.47
CA LEU A 684 37.57 25.02 2.80
C LEU A 684 38.26 24.48 1.54
N VAL A 685 37.50 24.16 0.49
CA VAL A 685 38.07 23.71 -0.78
C VAL A 685 38.96 24.79 -1.40
N TYR A 686 38.50 26.05 -1.47
CA TYR A 686 39.34 27.14 -1.98
C TYR A 686 40.60 27.38 -1.14
N SER A 687 40.50 27.25 0.18
CA SER A 687 41.65 27.34 1.07
C SER A 687 42.67 26.23 0.79
N ASN A 688 42.20 25.00 0.52
CA ASN A 688 43.06 23.86 0.16
C ASN A 688 43.71 24.03 -1.23
N MET A 689 43.04 24.73 -2.15
CA MET A 689 43.60 25.12 -3.45
C MET A 689 44.61 26.28 -3.38
N GLY A 690 44.71 26.97 -2.24
CA GLY A 690 45.51 28.19 -2.08
C GLY A 690 44.84 29.45 -2.63
N GLU A 691 43.56 29.39 -3.03
CA GLU A 691 42.76 30.53 -3.50
C GLU A 691 42.16 31.31 -2.31
N TYR A 692 43.05 31.87 -1.49
CA TYR A 692 42.71 32.46 -0.19
C TYR A 692 41.68 33.60 -0.27
N SER A 693 41.67 34.40 -1.34
CA SER A 693 40.67 35.46 -1.53
C SER A 693 39.24 34.91 -1.68
N LYS A 694 39.07 33.83 -2.44
CA LYS A 694 37.77 33.16 -2.60
C LYS A 694 37.37 32.41 -1.33
N ALA A 695 38.34 31.79 -0.64
CA ALA A 695 38.11 31.15 0.65
C ALA A 695 37.57 32.16 1.68
N LEU A 696 38.22 33.32 1.80
CA LEU A 696 37.82 34.40 2.70
C LEU A 696 36.39 34.87 2.42
N SER A 697 36.05 35.13 1.15
CA SER A 697 34.70 35.56 0.78
C SER A 697 33.61 34.56 1.17
N ASN A 698 33.88 33.26 1.04
CA ASN A 698 32.93 32.22 1.44
C ASN A 698 32.82 32.08 2.96
N TYR A 699 33.93 32.17 3.69
CA TYR A 699 33.92 32.14 5.14
C TYR A 699 33.20 33.36 5.75
N GLU A 700 33.37 34.55 5.18
CA GLU A 700 32.64 35.76 5.63
C GLU A 700 31.12 35.60 5.47
N LYS A 701 30.66 35.01 4.35
CA LYS A 701 29.23 34.66 4.16
C LYS A 701 28.74 33.63 5.17
N ALA A 702 29.53 32.58 5.43
CA ALA A 702 29.20 31.58 6.43
C ALA A 702 29.09 32.20 7.84
N GLN A 703 30.02 33.09 8.19
CA GLN A 703 30.01 33.80 9.47
C GLN A 703 28.76 34.66 9.61
N GLU A 704 28.41 35.45 8.59
CA GLU A 704 27.23 36.31 8.61
C GLU A 704 25.95 35.52 8.90
N ILE A 705 25.77 34.38 8.22
CA ILE A 705 24.60 33.53 8.41
C ILE A 705 24.61 32.88 9.80
N PHE A 706 25.74 32.33 10.25
CA PHE A 706 25.82 31.71 11.57
C PHE A 706 25.57 32.72 12.71
N GLU A 707 26.11 33.94 12.62
CA GLU A 707 25.88 34.98 13.63
C GLU A 707 24.42 35.44 13.70
N LYS A 708 23.67 35.35 12.59
CA LYS A 708 22.23 35.65 12.54
C LYS A 708 21.34 34.49 13.02
N SER A 709 21.83 33.26 13.00
CA SER A 709 21.01 32.05 13.18
C SER A 709 21.32 31.24 14.43
N LEU A 710 22.52 31.40 14.99
CA LEU A 710 23.00 30.62 16.12
C LEU A 710 23.35 31.53 17.31
N PRO A 711 23.30 31.02 18.56
CA PRO A 711 23.80 31.75 19.72
C PRO A 711 25.27 32.14 19.55
N PRO A 712 25.73 33.31 20.05
CA PRO A 712 27.12 33.77 19.89
C PRO A 712 28.20 32.80 20.39
N THR A 713 27.85 31.89 21.31
CA THR A 713 28.72 30.87 21.88
C THR A 713 28.81 29.59 21.04
N HIS A 714 28.09 29.50 19.92
CA HIS A 714 28.03 28.28 19.12
C HIS A 714 29.39 27.92 18.50
N PRO A 715 29.86 26.65 18.59
CA PRO A 715 31.18 26.24 18.10
C PRO A 715 31.46 26.56 16.63
N HIS A 716 30.45 26.48 15.76
CA HIS A 716 30.59 26.84 14.34
C HIS A 716 31.01 28.29 14.11
N ILE A 717 30.58 29.25 14.93
CA ILE A 717 31.01 30.65 14.81
C ILE A 717 32.51 30.76 15.09
N ALA A 718 33.00 30.08 16.14
CA ALA A 718 34.41 30.05 16.48
C ALA A 718 35.26 29.39 15.38
N LEU A 719 34.77 28.27 14.82
CA LEU A 719 35.43 27.57 13.72
C LEU A 719 35.61 28.47 12.49
N VAL A 720 34.54 29.16 12.05
CA VAL A 720 34.61 30.04 10.89
C VAL A 720 35.55 31.21 11.13
N LYS A 721 35.52 31.82 12.33
CA LYS A 721 36.45 32.90 12.71
C LYS A 721 37.91 32.44 12.66
N GLY A 722 38.21 31.26 13.20
CA GLY A 722 39.54 30.65 13.12
C GLY A 722 39.99 30.43 11.67
N ASN A 723 39.11 29.92 10.82
CA ASN A 723 39.40 29.72 9.39
C ASN A 723 39.67 31.06 8.67
N ILE A 724 38.92 32.12 8.97
CA ILE A 724 39.15 33.48 8.45
C ILE A 724 40.53 34.00 8.87
N GLU A 725 40.91 33.84 10.13
CA GLU A 725 42.23 34.27 10.62
C GLU A 725 43.37 33.52 9.94
N ILE A 726 43.23 32.20 9.76
CA ILE A 726 44.23 31.37 9.07
C ILE A 726 44.41 31.85 7.63
N VAL A 727 43.32 32.08 6.92
CA VAL A 727 43.36 32.54 5.52
C VAL A 727 43.94 33.94 5.43
N LYS A 728 43.56 34.87 6.32
CA LYS A 728 44.13 36.23 6.36
C LYS A 728 45.63 36.25 6.63
N LYS A 729 46.18 35.29 7.38
CA LYS A 729 47.63 35.16 7.61
C LYS A 729 48.39 34.62 6.39
N LYS A 730 47.69 33.95 5.47
CA LYS A 730 48.26 33.32 4.27
C LYS A 730 48.11 34.17 3.00
N MET A 731 47.24 35.18 3.03
CA MET A 731 47.16 36.26 2.05
C MET A 731 48.28 37.27 2.28
#